data_AF-A0A812XCT3-F1
#
_entry.id   AF-A0A812XCT3-F1
#
_cell.length_a   1.000
_cell.length_b   1.000
_cell.length_c   1.000
_cell.angle_alpha   90.00
_cell.angle_beta   90.00
_cell.angle_gamma   90.00
#
_symmetry.space_group_name_H-M   'P 1'
#
loop_
_entity.id
_entity.type
_entity.pdbx_description
1 polymer ?
#
loop_
_entity_poly.entity_id
_entity_poly.type
_entity_poly.pdbx_seq_one_letter_code
_entity_poly.pdbx_strand_id
1 'polypeptide(L)'
;MSEAFEPFQDAAVWVLKGASSDPERSTPEKVLSRFDQICLELHWLGRPMRGGDYETKARALEKLAEQFVLLHAHGNSLSEPRDRLSAALRNVGYGDILNVAGCQLPDEVGLVPNPMLDANNCQFVWLGGRVGRLVDQVGAARFNADVCCNFRVEASDTLKELQKKNEHLRVQLSKSPWPKLKCFSSDGQSYRLPLRAQSRDVPSLHSEDRQAYLSGFFDGDGCVSCQPNWSGCYLSIAQSFNQAEVLMLFYETFGGSITLLRDGMGLHRPSLRWMACGQSARNAAQLLVPHSITKRKQLLLAAQWPEAKSDRKDCKAELRALKEYDSAVAGPCSWEYCAGFFDAEGYIKQQHGGASLQLQIKQKHPRVLMCLREFLARSLGKDSTLAKSGGSAHVLLICGLTSCKQILQHFLAAGLLCKAEQAKLVLGLTTETAAQVDAELGRLTGNQKFGKRLDAAGRQRAKKIASTRKASRAEAHAKLAEEHELLNAVHENQQLLQYMSKVQSLHDNSWEGVRLRLSYPAKSCREGCKAELRALKEYDSAVAGPCCWEYFAGFFDAEGYIQQRSGGASLDLQIGQKYPRILKCLRDFVARELGIDVRLRKMKRDLHALEVNGLLKCKQFLQHLLNAGMLCKAKPAELAVGLLHRNAGQVSSQLAHLTGNQTFGKKLDAAGCARAKKIMSAQAAAARLKRQGQFAEAVAKLGEVEVLKAEHELLKAGCENRQLMEYMRKVQSLHRNSWEGPLAHG
;
A
#
# COMPACT_ATOMS: atom_id res chain seq x y z
N MET A 1 -42.60 -40.65 39.91
CA MET A 1 -43.39 -39.40 39.94
C MET A 1 -43.61 -38.99 38.51
N SER A 2 -44.86 -39.15 38.10
CA SER A 2 -45.53 -38.77 36.85
C SER A 2 -45.31 -37.28 36.55
N GLU A 3 -45.34 -36.74 35.32
CA GLU A 3 -46.26 -36.97 34.20
C GLU A 3 -45.64 -36.58 32.84
N ALA A 4 -46.15 -37.24 31.79
CA ALA A 4 -46.42 -36.81 30.41
C ALA A 4 -45.41 -35.90 29.65
N PHE A 5 -44.99 -36.35 28.46
CA PHE A 5 -45.32 -35.70 27.17
C PHE A 5 -44.75 -36.50 25.99
N GLU A 6 -45.62 -37.22 25.28
CA GLU A 6 -45.57 -37.47 23.83
C GLU A 6 -47.01 -37.31 23.30
N PRO A 7 -47.27 -36.98 22.01
CA PRO A 7 -46.32 -36.96 20.88
C PRO A 7 -46.31 -35.64 20.06
N PHE A 8 -45.16 -35.31 19.48
CA PHE A 8 -45.02 -34.34 18.36
C PHE A 8 -44.36 -35.06 17.18
N GLN A 9 -45.05 -36.03 16.58
CA GLN A 9 -44.62 -36.66 15.32
C GLN A 9 -45.48 -36.24 14.10
N ASP A 10 -46.55 -35.45 14.27
CA ASP A 10 -47.43 -35.06 13.15
C ASP A 10 -47.13 -33.68 12.50
N ALA A 11 -46.11 -32.95 12.95
CA ALA A 11 -45.82 -31.60 12.42
C ALA A 11 -45.22 -31.59 11.00
N ALA A 12 -44.61 -32.69 10.55
CA ALA A 12 -43.99 -32.75 9.22
C ALA A 12 -45.02 -32.96 8.08
N VAL A 13 -46.21 -33.49 8.39
CA VAL A 13 -47.27 -33.75 7.40
C VAL A 13 -48.15 -32.51 7.18
N TRP A 14 -48.25 -31.62 8.16
CA TRP A 14 -49.04 -30.37 8.05
C TRP A 14 -48.40 -29.30 7.15
N VAL A 15 -47.08 -29.31 6.95
CA VAL A 15 -46.38 -28.34 6.09
C VAL A 15 -46.66 -28.58 4.59
N LEU A 16 -47.25 -29.72 4.21
CA LEU A 16 -47.49 -30.10 2.81
C LEU A 16 -48.96 -30.10 2.36
N LYS A 17 -49.92 -29.89 3.26
CA LYS A 17 -51.35 -29.85 2.91
C LYS A 17 -52.08 -28.73 3.66
N GLY A 18 -52.03 -27.51 3.14
CA GLY A 18 -52.83 -26.42 3.71
C GLY A 18 -52.42 -25.02 3.26
N ALA A 19 -52.51 -24.73 1.96
CA ALA A 19 -52.59 -23.35 1.48
C ALA A 19 -53.47 -23.32 0.23
N SER A 20 -54.78 -23.27 0.48
CA SER A 20 -55.77 -22.81 -0.50
C SER A 20 -55.44 -21.37 -0.87
N SER A 21 -55.23 -21.11 -2.16
CA SER A 21 -55.05 -19.78 -2.72
C SER A 21 -56.40 -19.05 -2.74
N ASP A 22 -56.59 -18.11 -1.82
CA ASP A 22 -57.66 -17.11 -1.92
C ASP A 22 -57.03 -15.70 -1.83
N PRO A 23 -56.98 -14.92 -2.92
CA PRO A 23 -56.11 -13.75 -3.05
C PRO A 23 -56.75 -12.42 -2.61
N GLU A 24 -57.84 -12.43 -1.83
CA GLU A 24 -58.48 -11.18 -1.40
C GLU A 24 -58.20 -10.82 0.07
N ARG A 25 -57.43 -9.72 0.24
CA ARG A 25 -57.23 -8.90 1.45
C ARG A 25 -56.38 -9.52 2.58
N SER A 26 -55.07 -9.65 2.34
CA SER A 26 -54.07 -9.69 3.42
C SER A 26 -53.73 -8.26 3.88
N THR A 27 -53.89 -7.98 5.18
CA THR A 27 -53.50 -6.67 5.75
C THR A 27 -51.97 -6.59 5.92
N PRO A 28 -51.37 -5.38 5.94
CA PRO A 28 -49.93 -5.21 6.15
C PRO A 28 -49.39 -5.93 7.40
N GLU A 29 -50.16 -6.00 8.50
CA GLU A 29 -49.74 -6.73 9.70
C GLU A 29 -49.67 -8.25 9.47
N LYS A 30 -50.57 -8.82 8.64
CA LYS A 30 -50.52 -10.24 8.27
C LYS A 30 -49.31 -10.55 7.39
N VAL A 31 -48.93 -9.62 6.51
CA VAL A 31 -47.74 -9.75 5.66
C VAL A 31 -46.47 -9.68 6.49
N LEU A 32 -46.37 -8.73 7.42
CA LEU A 32 -45.21 -8.60 8.32
C LEU A 32 -45.09 -9.78 9.29
N SER A 33 -46.21 -10.24 9.87
CA SER A 33 -46.23 -11.44 10.72
C SER A 33 -45.77 -12.70 9.95
N ARG A 34 -46.20 -12.84 8.70
CA ARG A 34 -45.74 -13.93 7.83
C ARG A 34 -44.25 -13.81 7.49
N PHE A 35 -43.74 -12.60 7.29
CA PHE A 35 -42.33 -12.34 7.05
C PHE A 35 -41.46 -12.77 8.24
N ASP A 36 -41.83 -12.37 9.46
CA ASP A 36 -41.11 -12.74 10.67
C ASP A 36 -41.10 -14.26 10.89
N GLN A 37 -42.22 -14.92 10.59
CA GLN A 37 -42.33 -16.37 10.65
C GLN A 37 -41.43 -17.08 9.61
N ILE A 38 -41.37 -16.58 8.37
CA ILE A 38 -40.44 -17.09 7.34
C ILE A 38 -38.98 -16.93 7.78
N CYS A 39 -38.62 -15.79 8.39
CA CYS A 39 -37.27 -15.58 8.91
C CYS A 39 -36.90 -16.55 10.05
N LEU A 40 -37.85 -16.85 10.94
CA LEU A 40 -37.66 -17.86 11.99
C LEU A 40 -37.51 -19.27 11.42
N GLU A 41 -38.30 -19.63 10.40
CA GLU A 41 -38.22 -20.94 9.72
C GLU A 41 -36.89 -21.10 8.97
N LEU A 42 -36.40 -20.05 8.28
CA LEU A 42 -35.08 -20.04 7.64
C LEU A 42 -33.94 -20.22 8.65
N HIS A 43 -34.03 -19.54 9.80
CA HIS A 43 -33.04 -19.67 10.87
C HIS A 43 -33.07 -21.06 11.53
N TRP A 44 -34.25 -21.67 11.64
CA TRP A 44 -34.42 -23.02 12.17
C TRP A 44 -33.82 -24.07 11.23
N LEU A 45 -34.09 -23.98 9.92
CA LEU A 45 -33.59 -24.90 8.89
C LEU A 45 -32.06 -24.82 8.68
N GLY A 46 -31.46 -23.66 8.95
CA GLY A 46 -30.02 -23.43 8.80
C GLY A 46 -29.12 -24.05 9.87
N ARG A 47 -29.66 -24.71 10.91
CA ARG A 47 -28.85 -25.29 12.00
C ARG A 47 -28.34 -26.70 11.67
N PRO A 48 -27.03 -27.00 11.82
CA PRO A 48 -26.45 -28.30 11.43
C PRO A 48 -26.86 -29.48 12.32
N MET A 49 -27.24 -29.23 13.58
CA MET A 49 -27.32 -30.24 14.64
C MET A 49 -28.71 -30.88 14.84
N ARG A 50 -29.67 -30.70 13.91
CA ARG A 50 -31.00 -31.32 14.04
C ARG A 50 -31.35 -32.12 12.79
N GLY A 51 -31.90 -33.32 12.98
CA GLY A 51 -32.13 -34.35 11.96
C GLY A 51 -32.94 -33.87 10.75
N GLY A 52 -32.81 -34.63 9.66
CA GLY A 52 -33.33 -34.32 8.32
C GLY A 52 -32.17 -34.33 7.32
N ASP A 53 -32.31 -35.08 6.22
CA ASP A 53 -31.29 -35.12 5.18
C ASP A 53 -31.13 -33.74 4.51
N TYR A 54 -29.97 -33.54 3.88
CA TYR A 54 -29.60 -32.27 3.27
C TYR A 54 -30.52 -31.85 2.12
N GLU A 55 -31.05 -32.81 1.37
CA GLU A 55 -31.90 -32.57 0.20
C GLU A 55 -33.27 -32.03 0.63
N THR A 56 -33.86 -32.61 1.68
CA THR A 56 -35.12 -32.15 2.25
C THR A 56 -35.01 -30.72 2.80
N LYS A 57 -33.89 -30.39 3.46
CA LYS A 57 -33.62 -29.02 3.94
C LYS A 57 -33.39 -28.04 2.79
N ALA A 58 -32.68 -28.46 1.74
CA ALA A 58 -32.44 -27.62 0.56
C ALA A 58 -33.76 -27.27 -0.15
N ARG A 59 -34.63 -28.24 -0.38
CA ARG A 59 -35.95 -28.01 -1.01
C ARG A 59 -36.87 -27.13 -0.16
N ALA A 60 -36.82 -27.25 1.17
CA ALA A 60 -37.56 -26.38 2.07
C ALA A 60 -37.05 -24.93 2.02
N LEU A 61 -35.73 -24.73 1.98
CA LEU A 61 -35.11 -23.42 1.83
C LEU A 61 -35.43 -22.76 0.48
N GLU A 62 -35.46 -23.54 -0.61
CA GLU A 62 -35.86 -23.04 -1.94
C GLU A 62 -37.31 -22.52 -1.94
N LYS A 63 -38.26 -23.30 -1.41
CA LYS A 63 -39.66 -22.87 -1.32
C LYS A 63 -39.86 -21.64 -0.42
N LEU A 64 -39.11 -21.53 0.67
CA LEU A 64 -39.14 -20.35 1.54
C LEU A 64 -38.54 -19.12 0.87
N ALA A 65 -37.49 -19.29 0.07
CA ALA A 65 -36.89 -18.21 -0.72
C ALA A 65 -37.86 -17.68 -1.79
N GLU A 66 -38.63 -18.56 -2.45
CA GLU A 66 -39.67 -18.17 -3.41
C GLU A 66 -40.78 -17.34 -2.71
N GLN A 67 -41.25 -17.77 -1.54
CA GLN A 67 -42.23 -17.03 -0.76
C GLN A 67 -41.71 -15.66 -0.29
N PHE A 68 -40.43 -15.58 0.08
CA PHE A 68 -39.77 -14.32 0.47
C PHE A 68 -39.71 -13.32 -0.70
N VAL A 69 -39.37 -13.78 -1.90
CA VAL A 69 -39.33 -12.95 -3.11
C VAL A 69 -40.73 -12.43 -3.47
N LEU A 70 -41.77 -13.27 -3.36
CA LEU A 70 -43.16 -12.88 -3.61
C LEU A 70 -43.68 -11.86 -2.58
N LEU A 71 -43.36 -12.03 -1.30
CA LEU A 71 -43.70 -11.05 -0.25
C LEU A 71 -43.01 -9.70 -0.50
N HIS A 72 -41.73 -9.72 -0.89
CA HIS A 72 -40.96 -8.52 -1.18
C HIS A 72 -41.48 -7.79 -2.43
N ALA A 73 -41.97 -8.53 -3.43
CA ALA A 73 -42.61 -7.94 -4.61
C ALA A 73 -43.94 -7.24 -4.26
N HIS A 74 -44.75 -7.83 -3.38
CA HIS A 74 -46.01 -7.22 -2.93
C HIS A 74 -45.82 -6.00 -2.00
N GLY A 75 -44.82 -6.03 -1.11
CA GLY A 75 -44.51 -4.91 -0.23
C GLY A 75 -44.06 -3.62 -0.96
N ASN A 76 -43.47 -3.76 -2.15
CA ASN A 76 -43.02 -2.62 -2.97
C ASN A 76 -44.10 -2.03 -3.91
N SER A 77 -45.31 -2.62 -3.93
CA SER A 77 -46.43 -2.18 -4.79
C SER A 77 -47.34 -1.14 -4.11
N LEU A 78 -47.26 -0.97 -2.79
CA LEU A 78 -48.24 -0.22 -2.00
C LEU A 78 -47.86 1.24 -1.66
N SER A 79 -46.79 1.78 -2.24
CA SER A 79 -46.39 3.18 -2.01
C SER A 79 -46.15 3.96 -3.31
N GLU A 80 -47.23 4.35 -4.00
CA GLU A 80 -47.46 5.70 -4.61
C GLU A 80 -48.60 5.68 -5.66
N PRO A 81 -49.27 6.84 -5.92
CA PRO A 81 -50.48 6.91 -6.76
C PRO A 81 -50.19 6.66 -8.25
N ARG A 82 -51.12 5.94 -8.90
CA ARG A 82 -51.10 5.47 -10.31
C ARG A 82 -50.89 6.52 -11.40
N ASP A 83 -50.81 7.81 -11.09
CA ASP A 83 -50.91 8.88 -12.11
C ASP A 83 -49.58 9.40 -12.66
N ARG A 84 -48.42 8.92 -12.18
CA ARG A 84 -47.11 9.35 -12.71
C ARG A 84 -46.43 8.35 -13.65
N LEU A 85 -46.82 7.08 -13.64
CA LEU A 85 -46.26 6.06 -14.54
C LEU A 85 -46.85 6.13 -15.96
N SER A 86 -48.10 6.58 -16.09
CA SER A 86 -48.78 6.77 -17.39
C SER A 86 -48.27 7.97 -18.20
N ALA A 87 -47.49 8.87 -17.60
CA ALA A 87 -46.85 9.99 -18.28
C ALA A 87 -45.43 9.65 -18.77
N ALA A 88 -44.70 8.79 -18.04
CA ALA A 88 -43.36 8.35 -18.44
C ALA A 88 -43.38 7.30 -19.56
N LEU A 89 -44.45 6.50 -19.68
CA LEU A 89 -44.59 5.47 -20.73
C LEU A 89 -45.20 5.98 -22.04
N ARG A 90 -45.60 7.25 -22.14
CA ARG A 90 -46.07 7.87 -23.41
C ARG A 90 -44.97 8.52 -24.25
N ASN A 91 -43.74 8.66 -23.71
CA ASN A 91 -42.63 9.33 -24.40
C ASN A 91 -41.55 8.38 -24.95
N VAL A 92 -41.82 7.07 -25.00
CA VAL A 92 -40.96 6.12 -25.73
C VAL A 92 -41.79 5.57 -26.88
N GLY A 93 -41.84 6.35 -27.97
CA GLY A 93 -42.47 5.96 -29.22
C GLY A 93 -41.77 4.73 -29.81
N TYR A 94 -42.45 3.60 -29.75
CA TYR A 94 -42.14 2.43 -30.58
C TYR A 94 -42.89 2.60 -31.89
N GLY A 95 -42.22 3.19 -32.87
CA GLY A 95 -42.63 3.28 -34.26
C GLY A 95 -41.37 3.54 -35.06
N ASP A 96 -41.17 2.78 -36.13
CA ASP A 96 -40.10 2.89 -37.12
C ASP A 96 -38.77 2.18 -36.82
N ILE A 97 -38.81 0.85 -36.87
CA ILE A 97 -37.69 0.05 -37.42
C ILE A 97 -38.28 -0.98 -38.40
N LEU A 98 -38.59 -0.51 -39.61
CA LEU A 98 -38.61 -1.32 -40.83
C LEU A 98 -37.94 -0.48 -41.92
N ASN A 99 -37.10 -1.12 -42.73
CA ASN A 99 -36.26 -0.58 -43.79
C ASN A 99 -35.02 0.20 -43.35
N VAL A 100 -33.87 -0.47 -43.33
CA VAL A 100 -32.72 -0.23 -44.24
C VAL A 100 -31.69 -1.33 -43.97
N ALA A 101 -31.57 -2.29 -44.89
CA ALA A 101 -30.33 -3.01 -45.19
C ALA A 101 -30.58 -3.88 -46.43
N GLY A 102 -30.57 -3.25 -47.60
CA GLY A 102 -30.35 -3.96 -48.85
C GLY A 102 -28.90 -4.39 -48.91
N CYS A 103 -28.64 -5.69 -48.78
CA CYS A 103 -27.42 -6.33 -49.24
C CYS A 103 -27.82 -7.69 -49.84
N GLN A 104 -27.59 -7.79 -51.15
CA GLN A 104 -27.75 -8.98 -51.96
C GLN A 104 -26.79 -10.08 -51.48
N LEU A 105 -27.31 -11.30 -51.36
CA LEU A 105 -26.52 -12.55 -51.32
C LEU A 105 -26.11 -12.91 -52.76
N PRO A 106 -24.96 -13.58 -52.95
CA PRO A 106 -24.80 -14.55 -54.01
C PRO A 106 -24.98 -15.99 -53.49
N ASP A 107 -25.43 -16.79 -54.43
CA ASP A 107 -25.95 -18.15 -54.32
C ASP A 107 -24.91 -19.25 -54.05
N GLU A 108 -25.46 -20.38 -53.60
CA GLU A 108 -25.06 -21.77 -53.89
C GLU A 108 -23.65 -22.28 -53.56
N VAL A 109 -23.58 -23.16 -52.53
CA VAL A 109 -23.05 -24.55 -52.53
C VAL A 109 -23.65 -25.19 -51.25
N GLY A 110 -24.36 -26.32 -51.18
CA GLY A 110 -24.27 -27.58 -51.90
C GLY A 110 -23.93 -28.71 -50.89
N LEU A 111 -24.98 -29.37 -50.36
CA LEU A 111 -25.07 -30.75 -49.81
C LEU A 111 -24.10 -31.23 -48.68
N VAL A 112 -24.69 -31.72 -47.57
CA VAL A 112 -24.82 -33.14 -47.14
C VAL A 112 -25.25 -33.18 -45.64
N PRO A 113 -26.35 -33.86 -45.25
CA PRO A 113 -26.68 -34.12 -43.85
C PRO A 113 -26.05 -35.43 -43.34
N ASN A 114 -25.34 -35.37 -42.22
CA ASN A 114 -24.87 -36.54 -41.48
C ASN A 114 -25.87 -36.87 -40.35
N PRO A 115 -26.50 -38.06 -40.32
CA PRO A 115 -27.46 -38.44 -39.29
C PRO A 115 -26.76 -39.29 -38.23
N MET A 116 -26.17 -38.63 -37.24
CA MET A 116 -25.88 -39.25 -35.95
C MET A 116 -25.73 -38.15 -34.91
N LEU A 117 -26.79 -37.90 -34.13
CA LEU A 117 -26.66 -37.50 -32.73
C LEU A 117 -28.00 -37.67 -32.02
N ASP A 118 -27.89 -38.55 -31.04
CA ASP A 118 -28.77 -38.98 -29.97
C ASP A 118 -29.73 -37.91 -29.40
N ALA A 119 -30.96 -38.34 -29.17
CA ALA A 119 -32.00 -37.60 -28.51
C ALA A 119 -31.87 -37.77 -27.00
N ASN A 120 -31.33 -36.77 -26.30
CA ASN A 120 -31.68 -36.42 -24.92
C ASN A 120 -30.90 -35.17 -24.47
N ASN A 121 -31.49 -33.99 -24.67
CA ASN A 121 -31.11 -32.79 -23.92
C ASN A 121 -32.25 -31.76 -23.95
N CYS A 122 -33.18 -31.87 -23.00
CA CYS A 122 -34.10 -30.79 -22.67
C CYS A 122 -33.33 -29.68 -21.95
N GLN A 123 -32.91 -28.63 -22.67
CA GLN A 123 -32.49 -27.38 -22.07
C GLN A 123 -33.70 -26.65 -21.47
N PHE A 124 -33.87 -26.74 -20.16
CA PHE A 124 -34.65 -25.76 -19.41
C PHE A 124 -33.89 -24.43 -19.39
N VAL A 125 -34.39 -23.45 -20.14
CA VAL A 125 -33.85 -22.08 -20.17
C VAL A 125 -34.18 -21.38 -18.85
N TRP A 126 -33.15 -21.18 -18.02
CA TRP A 126 -33.23 -20.51 -16.73
C TRP A 126 -33.38 -18.98 -16.91
N LEU A 127 -34.61 -18.46 -16.77
CA LEU A 127 -34.91 -17.01 -16.80
C LEU A 127 -34.45 -16.26 -15.54
N GLY A 128 -34.17 -16.96 -14.43
CA GLY A 128 -33.73 -16.37 -13.15
C GLY A 128 -32.39 -15.63 -13.21
N GLY A 129 -31.52 -15.96 -14.16
CA GLY A 129 -30.22 -15.31 -14.31
C GLY A 129 -30.30 -13.87 -14.82
N ARG A 130 -31.36 -13.46 -15.55
CA ARG A 130 -31.44 -12.09 -16.09
C ARG A 130 -31.84 -11.05 -15.04
N VAL A 131 -32.69 -11.40 -14.09
CA VAL A 131 -33.15 -10.47 -13.04
C VAL A 131 -32.05 -10.24 -11.99
N GLY A 132 -31.37 -11.29 -11.53
CA GLY A 132 -30.24 -11.15 -10.59
C GLY A 132 -29.07 -10.33 -11.15
N ARG A 133 -28.81 -10.43 -12.46
CA ARG A 133 -27.75 -9.65 -13.14
C ARG A 133 -28.06 -8.16 -13.28
N LEU A 134 -29.34 -7.81 -13.44
CA LEU A 134 -29.77 -6.40 -13.47
C LEU A 134 -29.62 -5.76 -12.08
N VAL A 135 -29.95 -6.52 -11.02
CA VAL A 135 -29.87 -6.05 -9.62
C VAL A 135 -28.41 -5.79 -9.19
N ASP A 136 -27.46 -6.65 -9.55
CA ASP A 136 -26.04 -6.45 -9.20
C ASP A 136 -25.39 -5.25 -9.93
N GLN A 137 -25.77 -5.01 -11.19
CA GLN A 137 -25.25 -3.88 -11.97
C GLN A 137 -25.86 -2.54 -11.52
N VAL A 138 -27.17 -2.52 -11.28
CA VAL A 138 -27.85 -1.35 -10.73
C VAL A 138 -27.37 -1.07 -9.30
N GLY A 139 -27.06 -2.11 -8.52
CA GLY A 139 -26.52 -1.99 -7.16
C GLY A 139 -25.15 -1.33 -7.10
N ALA A 140 -24.20 -1.72 -7.95
CA ALA A 140 -22.86 -1.13 -7.96
C ALA A 140 -22.86 0.33 -8.47
N ALA A 141 -23.65 0.62 -9.51
CA ALA A 141 -23.77 1.98 -10.04
C ALA A 141 -24.47 2.92 -9.05
N ARG A 142 -25.56 2.47 -8.39
CA ARG A 142 -26.25 3.25 -7.35
C ARG A 142 -25.39 3.46 -6.11
N PHE A 143 -24.69 2.43 -5.63
CA PHE A 143 -23.79 2.55 -4.48
C PHE A 143 -22.72 3.63 -4.70
N ASN A 144 -22.18 3.74 -5.91
CA ASN A 144 -21.14 4.74 -6.19
C ASN A 144 -21.69 6.16 -6.39
N ALA A 145 -22.92 6.32 -6.90
CA ALA A 145 -23.57 7.63 -6.99
C ALA A 145 -23.83 8.22 -5.59
N ASP A 146 -24.37 7.41 -4.68
CA ASP A 146 -24.64 7.83 -3.29
C ASP A 146 -23.35 8.17 -2.54
N VAL A 147 -22.29 7.38 -2.76
CA VAL A 147 -20.96 7.67 -2.21
C VAL A 147 -20.43 9.02 -2.70
N CYS A 148 -20.56 9.34 -4.00
CA CYS A 148 -20.10 10.64 -4.52
C CYS A 148 -20.87 11.82 -3.91
N CYS A 149 -22.19 11.69 -3.73
CA CYS A 149 -23.03 12.75 -3.19
C CYS A 149 -22.65 13.11 -1.75
N ASN A 150 -22.40 12.10 -0.89
CA ASN A 150 -22.05 12.31 0.52
C ASN A 150 -20.70 13.00 0.76
N PHE A 151 -19.83 13.03 -0.26
CA PHE A 151 -18.49 13.62 -0.16
C PHE A 151 -18.34 14.95 -0.90
N ARG A 152 -19.41 15.47 -1.52
CA ARG A 152 -19.39 16.80 -2.12
C ARG A 152 -19.15 17.86 -1.05
N VAL A 153 -18.42 18.89 -1.46
CA VAL A 153 -18.18 20.09 -0.66
C VAL A 153 -19.48 20.88 -0.57
N GLU A 154 -19.92 21.18 0.64
CA GLU A 154 -21.04 22.07 0.92
C GLU A 154 -20.50 23.43 1.40
N ALA A 155 -21.24 24.51 1.12
CA ALA A 155 -20.82 25.85 1.51
C ALA A 155 -20.69 26.04 3.04
N SER A 156 -21.36 25.18 3.81
CA SER A 156 -21.32 25.13 5.28
C SER A 156 -20.18 24.28 5.84
N ASP A 157 -19.43 23.55 5.02
CA ASP A 157 -18.37 22.68 5.52
C ASP A 157 -17.21 23.49 6.12
N THR A 158 -16.83 23.15 7.36
CA THR A 158 -15.62 23.65 8.01
C THR A 158 -14.36 22.96 7.46
N LEU A 159 -13.18 23.56 7.69
CA LEU A 159 -11.88 22.95 7.31
C LEU A 159 -11.73 21.52 7.87
N LYS A 160 -12.13 21.29 9.13
CA LYS A 160 -12.06 19.97 9.77
C LYS A 160 -12.99 18.96 9.10
N GLU A 161 -14.20 19.37 8.72
CA GLU A 161 -15.15 18.51 8.00
C GLU A 161 -14.64 18.15 6.62
N LEU A 162 -14.04 19.10 5.89
CA LEU A 162 -13.43 18.82 4.58
C LEU A 162 -12.23 17.90 4.67
N GLN A 163 -11.34 18.10 5.64
CA GLN A 163 -10.23 17.18 5.89
C GLN A 163 -10.74 15.77 6.21
N LYS A 164 -11.81 15.67 7.03
CA LYS A 164 -12.46 14.39 7.32
C LYS A 164 -13.10 13.77 6.07
N LYS A 165 -13.80 14.54 5.23
CA LYS A 165 -14.36 14.08 3.94
C LYS A 165 -13.24 13.57 3.02
N ASN A 166 -12.12 14.29 2.90
CA ASN A 166 -10.96 13.89 2.11
C ASN A 166 -10.30 12.61 2.63
N GLU A 167 -10.16 12.46 3.94
CA GLU A 167 -9.66 11.24 4.56
C GLU A 167 -10.57 10.05 4.24
N HIS A 168 -11.89 10.21 4.38
CA HIS A 168 -12.86 9.17 4.03
C HIS A 168 -12.80 8.82 2.53
N LEU A 169 -12.73 9.82 1.65
CA LEU A 169 -12.55 9.62 0.20
C LEU A 169 -11.27 8.84 -0.10
N ARG A 170 -10.15 9.17 0.55
CA ARG A 170 -8.89 8.43 0.37
C ARG A 170 -9.02 6.98 0.85
N VAL A 171 -9.70 6.75 1.97
CA VAL A 171 -9.95 5.39 2.47
C VAL A 171 -10.84 4.62 1.49
N GLN A 172 -11.90 5.22 0.96
CA GLN A 172 -12.76 4.58 -0.04
C GLN A 172 -11.99 4.29 -1.33
N LEU A 173 -11.31 5.28 -1.89
CA LEU A 173 -10.46 5.12 -3.07
C LEU A 173 -9.43 4.01 -2.87
N SER A 174 -8.74 3.96 -1.72
CA SER A 174 -7.74 2.93 -1.43
C SER A 174 -8.30 1.49 -1.44
N LYS A 175 -9.62 1.32 -1.38
CA LYS A 175 -10.31 0.03 -1.46
C LYS A 175 -10.92 -0.24 -2.84
N SER A 176 -11.09 0.79 -3.66
CA SER A 176 -11.66 0.67 -5.01
C SER A 176 -10.70 -0.07 -5.94
N PRO A 177 -11.06 -1.27 -6.45
CA PRO A 177 -10.23 -1.97 -7.41
C PRO A 177 -10.25 -1.26 -8.76
N TRP A 178 -9.15 -1.31 -9.49
CA TRP A 178 -9.16 -0.96 -10.90
C TRP A 178 -9.86 -2.06 -11.73
N PRO A 179 -10.35 -1.73 -12.94
CA PRO A 179 -10.76 -2.75 -13.90
C PRO A 179 -9.62 -3.73 -14.14
N LYS A 180 -9.97 -5.00 -14.34
CA LYS A 180 -8.99 -6.03 -14.62
C LYS A 180 -8.30 -5.72 -15.96
N LEU A 181 -6.99 -5.45 -15.91
CA LEU A 181 -6.22 -5.15 -17.10
C LEU A 181 -6.01 -6.43 -17.92
N LYS A 182 -6.63 -6.49 -19.11
CA LYS A 182 -6.50 -7.63 -20.05
C LYS A 182 -5.64 -7.30 -21.25
N CYS A 183 -5.51 -6.03 -21.59
CA CYS A 183 -4.65 -5.54 -22.65
C CYS A 183 -3.91 -4.27 -22.19
N PHE A 184 -2.84 -3.93 -22.89
CA PHE A 184 -2.13 -2.66 -22.74
C PHE A 184 -1.72 -2.16 -24.12
N SER A 185 -1.47 -0.86 -24.25
CA SER A 185 -1.01 -0.26 -25.51
C SER A 185 0.44 0.16 -25.43
N SER A 186 1.17 -0.01 -26.54
CA SER A 186 2.51 0.55 -26.77
C SER A 186 2.61 0.92 -28.24
N ASP A 187 3.14 2.10 -28.55
CA ASP A 187 3.39 2.55 -29.93
C ASP A 187 2.14 2.47 -30.84
N GLY A 188 0.98 2.82 -30.28
CA GLY A 188 -0.32 2.77 -30.97
C GLY A 188 -0.90 1.36 -31.16
N GLN A 189 -0.19 0.30 -30.79
CA GLN A 189 -0.65 -1.09 -30.87
C GLN A 189 -1.18 -1.58 -29.53
N SER A 190 -2.15 -2.51 -29.56
CA SER A 190 -2.77 -3.10 -28.38
C SER A 190 -2.37 -4.57 -28.22
N TYR A 191 -1.84 -4.92 -27.05
CA TYR A 191 -1.31 -6.23 -26.72
C TYR A 191 -2.15 -6.91 -25.64
N ARG A 192 -2.48 -8.19 -25.84
CA ARG A 192 -3.21 -9.00 -24.84
C ARG A 192 -2.27 -9.54 -23.76
N LEU A 193 -2.76 -9.63 -22.52
CA LEU A 193 -2.06 -10.20 -21.38
C LEU A 193 -2.50 -11.65 -21.12
N PRO A 194 -1.57 -12.57 -20.78
CA PRO A 194 -0.12 -12.36 -20.79
C PRO A 194 0.42 -12.30 -22.22
N LEU A 195 1.35 -11.38 -22.48
CA LEU A 195 2.13 -11.38 -23.72
C LEU A 195 3.23 -12.42 -23.57
N ARG A 196 3.01 -13.59 -24.15
CA ARG A 196 3.93 -14.73 -24.05
C ARG A 196 5.17 -14.49 -24.90
N ALA A 197 6.27 -15.12 -24.49
CA ALA A 197 7.48 -15.19 -25.31
C ALA A 197 7.12 -15.79 -26.67
N GLN A 198 7.31 -15.02 -27.73
CA GLN A 198 7.27 -15.53 -29.09
C GLN A 198 8.69 -15.90 -29.49
N SER A 199 8.85 -17.07 -30.12
CA SER A 199 10.09 -17.38 -30.85
C SER A 199 10.14 -16.44 -32.04
N ARG A 200 10.77 -15.29 -31.86
CA ARG A 200 11.13 -14.40 -32.95
C ARG A 200 12.59 -14.69 -33.26
N ASP A 201 12.90 -14.84 -34.53
CA ASP A 201 14.28 -14.69 -34.99
C ASP A 201 14.73 -13.33 -34.49
N VAL A 202 15.72 -13.33 -33.60
CA VAL A 202 16.21 -12.11 -32.95
C VAL A 202 16.58 -11.17 -34.08
N PRO A 203 15.85 -10.06 -34.29
CA PRO A 203 16.16 -9.13 -35.35
C PRO A 203 17.62 -8.71 -35.19
N SER A 204 18.33 -8.62 -36.31
CA SER A 204 19.71 -8.11 -36.46
C SER A 204 20.25 -7.35 -35.25
N LEU A 205 21.39 -7.78 -34.71
CA LEU A 205 22.19 -7.15 -33.63
C LEU A 205 21.66 -5.77 -33.21
N HIS A 206 20.97 -5.72 -32.07
CA HIS A 206 20.52 -4.46 -31.50
C HIS A 206 21.71 -3.54 -31.25
N SER A 207 21.57 -2.23 -31.54
CA SER A 207 22.63 -1.25 -31.33
C SER A 207 23.15 -1.29 -29.89
N GLU A 208 24.46 -1.10 -29.72
CA GLU A 208 25.09 -1.03 -28.40
C GLU A 208 24.42 0.05 -27.52
N ASP A 209 24.04 1.18 -28.13
CA ASP A 209 23.30 2.27 -27.49
C ASP A 209 22.02 1.80 -26.80
N ARG A 210 21.21 0.97 -27.48
CA ARG A 210 19.98 0.43 -26.92
C ARG A 210 20.27 -0.51 -25.75
N GLN A 211 21.33 -1.32 -25.85
CA GLN A 211 21.73 -2.23 -24.77
C GLN A 211 22.26 -1.46 -23.56
N ALA A 212 23.01 -0.38 -23.78
CA ALA A 212 23.47 0.52 -22.74
C ALA A 212 22.29 1.19 -22.01
N TYR A 213 21.31 1.73 -22.75
CA TYR A 213 20.07 2.27 -22.18
C TYR A 213 19.32 1.25 -21.32
N LEU A 214 19.08 0.05 -21.86
CA LEU A 214 18.36 -1.00 -21.14
C LEU A 214 19.14 -1.48 -19.91
N SER A 215 20.47 -1.49 -19.96
CA SER A 215 21.31 -1.81 -18.80
C SER A 215 21.20 -0.76 -17.70
N GLY A 216 21.20 0.53 -18.05
CA GLY A 216 20.94 1.62 -17.12
C GLY A 216 19.56 1.50 -16.47
N PHE A 217 18.53 1.23 -17.27
CA PHE A 217 17.17 1.06 -16.76
C PHE A 217 17.05 -0.16 -15.83
N PHE A 218 17.65 -1.29 -16.21
CA PHE A 218 17.69 -2.51 -15.39
C PHE A 218 18.46 -2.29 -14.07
N ASP A 219 19.52 -1.49 -14.10
CA ASP A 219 20.29 -1.15 -12.91
C ASP A 219 19.53 -0.28 -11.91
N GLY A 220 18.53 0.49 -12.37
CA GLY A 220 17.54 1.11 -11.49
C GLY A 220 16.46 0.11 -11.06
N ASP A 221 15.49 -0.16 -11.94
CA ASP A 221 14.24 -0.84 -11.61
C ASP A 221 14.25 -2.36 -11.85
N GLY A 222 15.29 -2.90 -12.49
CA GLY A 222 15.45 -4.32 -12.74
C GLY A 222 15.80 -5.12 -11.49
N CYS A 223 15.51 -6.42 -11.54
CA CYS A 223 15.77 -7.33 -10.44
C CYS A 223 16.25 -8.69 -10.97
N VAL A 224 17.37 -9.16 -10.44
CA VAL A 224 17.87 -10.53 -10.59
C VAL A 224 17.36 -11.34 -9.41
N SER A 225 16.63 -12.42 -9.64
CA SER A 225 16.06 -13.24 -8.56
C SER A 225 16.05 -14.72 -8.90
N CYS A 226 15.82 -15.54 -7.87
CA CYS A 226 15.72 -16.98 -7.97
C CYS A 226 14.60 -17.46 -7.04
N GLN A 227 13.74 -18.38 -7.48
CA GLN A 227 12.74 -18.99 -6.60
C GLN A 227 13.28 -20.30 -6.00
N PRO A 228 12.86 -20.69 -4.78
CA PRO A 228 13.31 -21.92 -4.14
C PRO A 228 13.09 -23.16 -5.03
N ASN A 229 11.94 -23.22 -5.69
CA ASN A 229 11.48 -24.37 -6.46
C ASN A 229 11.80 -24.29 -7.95
N TRP A 230 12.51 -23.25 -8.40
CA TRP A 230 12.87 -23.09 -9.81
C TRP A 230 14.30 -23.58 -10.06
N SER A 231 14.49 -24.22 -11.20
CA SER A 231 15.80 -24.64 -11.69
C SER A 231 16.70 -23.48 -12.13
N GLY A 232 16.15 -22.28 -12.32
CA GLY A 232 16.89 -21.13 -12.83
C GLY A 232 16.77 -19.87 -11.97
N CYS A 233 17.61 -18.88 -12.30
CA CYS A 233 17.33 -17.49 -12.02
C CYS A 233 16.32 -16.93 -13.03
N TYR A 234 15.78 -15.75 -12.70
CA TYR A 234 14.99 -14.95 -13.61
C TYR A 234 15.37 -13.48 -13.47
N LEU A 235 15.22 -12.76 -14.58
CA LEU A 235 15.32 -11.31 -14.63
C LEU A 235 13.90 -10.75 -14.69
N SER A 236 13.64 -9.65 -14.01
CA SER A 236 12.34 -8.99 -14.11
C SER A 236 12.42 -7.49 -13.93
N ILE A 237 11.54 -6.78 -14.60
CA ILE A 237 11.27 -5.35 -14.43
C ILE A 237 9.79 -5.18 -14.27
N ALA A 238 9.38 -4.33 -13.32
CA ALA A 238 7.99 -3.96 -13.12
C ALA A 238 7.80 -2.47 -13.39
N GLN A 239 6.77 -2.11 -14.13
CA GLN A 239 6.40 -0.72 -14.42
C GLN A 239 4.89 -0.52 -14.33
N SER A 240 4.47 0.74 -14.22
CA SER A 240 3.04 1.05 -14.36
C SER A 240 2.58 0.75 -15.79
N PHE A 241 1.32 0.35 -15.98
CA PHE A 241 0.81 -0.01 -17.30
C PHE A 241 0.88 1.13 -18.34
N ASN A 242 0.96 2.39 -17.90
CA ASN A 242 1.12 3.57 -18.75
C ASN A 242 2.59 3.90 -19.08
N GLN A 243 3.50 2.99 -18.74
CA GLN A 243 4.92 3.02 -19.08
C GLN A 243 5.30 1.64 -19.65
N ALA A 244 4.40 1.08 -20.47
CA ALA A 244 4.58 -0.25 -21.04
C ALA A 244 5.64 -0.26 -22.15
N GLU A 245 5.95 0.90 -22.72
CA GLU A 245 6.90 1.12 -23.83
C GLU A 245 8.29 0.57 -23.48
N VAL A 246 8.78 0.85 -22.27
CA VAL A 246 10.07 0.30 -21.83
C VAL A 246 10.00 -1.22 -21.65
N LEU A 247 8.89 -1.78 -21.17
CA LEU A 247 8.72 -3.22 -21.06
C LEU A 247 8.69 -3.90 -22.44
N MET A 248 8.08 -3.24 -23.43
CA MET A 248 8.12 -3.67 -24.82
C MET A 248 9.55 -3.64 -25.36
N LEU A 249 10.34 -2.62 -25.04
CA LEU A 249 11.74 -2.57 -25.44
C LEU A 249 12.55 -3.74 -24.86
N PHE A 250 12.31 -4.12 -23.59
CA PHE A 250 12.89 -5.35 -23.01
C PHE A 250 12.39 -6.62 -23.69
N TYR A 251 11.09 -6.70 -24.00
CA TYR A 251 10.49 -7.85 -24.69
C TYR A 251 11.06 -8.04 -26.10
N GLU A 252 11.22 -6.95 -26.85
CA GLU A 252 11.77 -6.98 -28.21
C GLU A 252 13.26 -7.27 -28.23
N THR A 253 14.01 -6.75 -27.26
CA THR A 253 15.48 -6.89 -27.23
C THR A 253 15.93 -8.24 -26.65
N PHE A 254 15.23 -8.76 -25.64
CA PHE A 254 15.68 -9.92 -24.87
C PHE A 254 14.68 -11.08 -24.87
N GLY A 255 13.53 -10.93 -25.54
CA GLY A 255 12.43 -11.89 -25.47
C GLY A 255 11.75 -11.88 -24.11
N GLY A 256 11.40 -13.06 -23.59
CA GLY A 256 10.68 -13.18 -22.33
C GLY A 256 9.19 -12.89 -22.45
N SER A 257 8.53 -12.58 -21.34
CA SER A 257 7.07 -12.39 -21.30
C SER A 257 6.68 -11.14 -20.52
N ILE A 258 5.57 -10.51 -20.91
CA ILE A 258 4.96 -9.42 -20.16
C ILE A 258 3.66 -9.92 -19.52
N THR A 259 3.57 -9.77 -18.21
CA THR A 259 2.46 -10.24 -17.38
C THR A 259 1.91 -9.12 -16.51
N LEU A 260 0.67 -9.27 -16.05
CA LEU A 260 0.13 -8.42 -15.00
C LEU A 260 0.78 -8.81 -13.67
N LEU A 261 1.49 -7.87 -13.02
CA LEU A 261 2.11 -8.11 -11.72
C LEU A 261 1.13 -7.87 -10.58
N ARG A 262 0.39 -6.76 -10.65
CA ARG A 262 -0.54 -6.35 -9.60
C ARG A 262 -1.74 -5.65 -10.22
N ASP A 263 -2.92 -6.07 -9.80
CA ASP A 263 -4.15 -5.31 -10.05
C ASP A 263 -4.04 -3.92 -9.40
N GLY A 264 -4.48 -2.89 -10.12
CA GLY A 264 -4.52 -1.55 -9.57
C GLY A 264 -5.50 -1.46 -8.40
N MET A 265 -5.23 -0.58 -7.44
CA MET A 265 -6.11 -0.30 -6.31
C MET A 265 -6.03 1.18 -5.93
N GLY A 266 -7.17 1.88 -6.02
CA GLY A 266 -7.26 3.31 -5.72
C GLY A 266 -6.30 4.18 -6.51
N LEU A 267 -5.44 4.89 -5.80
CA LEU A 267 -4.41 5.75 -6.41
C LEU A 267 -3.26 4.95 -7.05
N HIS A 268 -3.14 3.64 -6.75
CA HIS A 268 -2.15 2.75 -7.33
C HIS A 268 -2.67 2.16 -8.63
N ARG A 269 -2.03 2.53 -9.74
CA ARG A 269 -2.33 2.00 -11.07
C ARG A 269 -1.94 0.52 -11.18
N PRO A 270 -2.56 -0.24 -12.09
CA PRO A 270 -2.08 -1.56 -12.47
C PRO A 270 -0.60 -1.52 -12.85
N SER A 271 0.12 -2.58 -12.49
CA SER A 271 1.55 -2.72 -12.80
C SER A 271 1.77 -3.95 -13.67
N LEU A 272 2.51 -3.75 -14.75
CA LEU A 272 2.97 -4.80 -15.65
C LEU A 272 4.37 -5.24 -15.24
N ARG A 273 4.75 -6.46 -15.62
CA ARG A 273 6.09 -6.99 -15.41
C ARG A 273 6.58 -7.72 -16.63
N TRP A 274 7.72 -7.28 -17.14
CA TRP A 274 8.55 -8.07 -18.04
C TRP A 274 9.36 -9.09 -17.21
N MET A 275 9.46 -10.33 -17.71
CA MET A 275 10.19 -11.41 -17.07
C MET A 275 10.85 -12.32 -18.10
N ALA A 276 12.14 -12.59 -17.90
CA ALA A 276 12.91 -13.63 -18.61
C ALA A 276 13.34 -14.72 -17.62
N CYS A 277 13.21 -15.98 -18.01
CA CYS A 277 13.51 -17.15 -17.18
C CYS A 277 14.43 -18.13 -17.92
N GLY A 278 15.18 -18.96 -17.18
CA GLY A 278 15.98 -20.04 -17.77
C GLY A 278 17.02 -19.52 -18.77
N GLN A 279 17.11 -20.14 -19.94
CA GLN A 279 18.09 -19.73 -20.96
C GLN A 279 17.87 -18.29 -21.46
N SER A 280 16.61 -17.84 -21.58
CA SER A 280 16.32 -16.44 -21.93
C SER A 280 16.87 -15.47 -20.88
N ALA A 281 16.81 -15.81 -19.59
CA ALA A 281 17.42 -15.00 -18.53
C ALA A 281 18.96 -14.97 -18.64
N ARG A 282 19.59 -16.10 -18.95
CA ARG A 282 21.05 -16.17 -19.14
C ARG A 282 21.50 -15.30 -20.32
N ASN A 283 20.84 -15.43 -21.47
CA ASN A 283 21.15 -14.66 -22.67
C ASN A 283 20.95 -13.15 -22.43
N ALA A 284 19.82 -12.77 -21.83
CA ALA A 284 19.56 -11.37 -21.46
C ALA A 284 20.62 -10.84 -20.50
N ALA A 285 21.02 -11.63 -19.50
CA ALA A 285 22.08 -11.23 -18.57
C ALA A 285 23.43 -11.02 -19.27
N GLN A 286 23.81 -11.91 -20.20
CA GLN A 286 25.04 -11.77 -20.99
C GLN A 286 25.10 -10.46 -21.77
N LEU A 287 23.97 -10.02 -22.34
CA LEU A 287 23.87 -8.76 -23.08
C LEU A 287 23.84 -7.52 -22.17
N LEU A 288 23.31 -7.64 -20.95
CA LEU A 288 23.24 -6.52 -19.99
C LEU A 288 24.56 -6.32 -19.21
N VAL A 289 25.36 -7.38 -19.02
CA VAL A 289 26.61 -7.33 -18.23
C VAL A 289 27.61 -6.26 -18.67
N PRO A 290 27.90 -6.07 -19.98
CA PRO A 290 28.94 -5.14 -20.43
C PRO A 290 28.68 -3.69 -20.03
N HIS A 291 27.40 -3.29 -19.95
CA HIS A 291 27.00 -1.91 -19.68
C HIS A 291 26.45 -1.70 -18.26
N SER A 292 26.16 -2.76 -17.51
CA SER A 292 25.70 -2.65 -16.11
C SER A 292 26.83 -2.19 -15.18
N ILE A 293 26.48 -1.31 -14.24
CA ILE A 293 27.33 -0.81 -13.16
C ILE A 293 26.86 -1.38 -11.83
N THR A 294 25.59 -1.19 -11.48
CA THR A 294 25.03 -1.51 -10.16
C THR A 294 24.79 -3.00 -9.99
N LYS A 295 24.21 -3.65 -11.01
CA LYS A 295 23.81 -5.07 -10.93
C LYS A 295 24.76 -6.00 -11.69
N ARG A 296 25.93 -5.52 -12.13
CA ARG A 296 26.88 -6.28 -12.97
C ARG A 296 27.24 -7.64 -12.39
N LYS A 297 27.59 -7.71 -11.10
CA LYS A 297 27.92 -8.99 -10.43
C LYS A 297 26.72 -9.94 -10.37
N GLN A 298 25.53 -9.40 -10.13
CA GLN A 298 24.29 -10.18 -10.10
C GLN A 298 23.96 -10.74 -11.50
N LEU A 299 24.18 -9.95 -12.54
CA LEU A 299 23.97 -10.34 -13.93
C LEU A 299 25.04 -11.35 -14.40
N LEU A 300 26.30 -11.20 -14.01
CA LEU A 300 27.35 -12.21 -14.27
C LEU A 300 26.96 -13.57 -13.67
N LEU A 301 26.52 -13.57 -12.41
CA LEU A 301 26.04 -14.76 -11.73
C LEU A 301 24.80 -15.37 -12.43
N ALA A 302 23.89 -14.53 -12.93
CA ALA A 302 22.72 -14.98 -13.70
C ALA A 302 23.10 -15.56 -15.07
N ALA A 303 24.07 -14.96 -15.76
CA ALA A 303 24.59 -15.43 -17.04
C ALA A 303 25.25 -16.81 -16.92
N GLN A 304 25.91 -17.07 -15.79
CA GLN A 304 26.60 -18.32 -15.48
C GLN A 304 25.79 -19.26 -14.58
N TRP A 305 24.48 -19.03 -14.46
CA TRP A 305 23.66 -19.75 -13.48
C TRP A 305 23.74 -21.27 -13.70
N PRO A 306 24.08 -22.10 -12.70
CA PRO A 306 24.39 -23.51 -12.94
C PRO A 306 23.15 -24.38 -13.23
N GLU A 307 23.38 -25.46 -14.00
CA GLU A 307 22.36 -26.48 -14.29
C GLU A 307 22.23 -27.53 -13.18
N ALA A 308 23.33 -27.82 -12.47
CA ALA A 308 23.32 -28.73 -11.34
C ALA A 308 22.59 -28.11 -10.13
N LYS A 309 21.77 -28.91 -9.44
CA LYS A 309 20.98 -28.44 -8.28
C LYS A 309 21.84 -28.10 -7.07
N SER A 310 22.95 -28.82 -6.87
CA SER A 310 23.92 -28.58 -5.78
C SER A 310 24.46 -27.16 -5.83
N ASP A 311 24.97 -26.75 -6.98
CA ASP A 311 25.74 -25.52 -7.17
C ASP A 311 24.83 -24.28 -7.10
N ARG A 312 23.54 -24.45 -7.43
CA ARG A 312 22.53 -23.39 -7.29
C ARG A 312 22.38 -22.90 -5.85
N LYS A 313 22.70 -23.72 -4.84
CA LYS A 313 22.60 -23.30 -3.43
C LYS A 313 23.58 -22.15 -3.14
N ASP A 314 24.78 -22.26 -3.67
CA ASP A 314 25.85 -21.29 -3.45
C ASP A 314 25.57 -20.02 -4.26
N CYS A 315 25.18 -20.14 -5.54
CA CYS A 315 24.72 -18.98 -6.33
C CYS A 315 23.53 -18.26 -5.68
N LYS A 316 22.59 -18.98 -5.04
CA LYS A 316 21.47 -18.38 -4.30
C LYS A 316 21.94 -17.63 -3.05
N ALA A 317 22.99 -18.10 -2.38
CA ALA A 317 23.58 -17.43 -1.23
C ALA A 317 24.37 -16.18 -1.68
N GLU A 318 25.17 -16.30 -2.73
CA GLU A 318 25.93 -15.20 -3.32
C GLU A 318 24.99 -14.11 -3.85
N LEU A 319 23.94 -14.46 -4.58
CA LEU A 319 22.96 -13.48 -5.07
C LEU A 319 22.28 -12.71 -3.92
N ARG A 320 22.04 -13.37 -2.78
CA ARG A 320 21.50 -12.72 -1.58
C ARG A 320 22.52 -11.75 -0.99
N ALA A 321 23.76 -12.17 -0.82
CA ALA A 321 24.84 -11.31 -0.35
C ALA A 321 25.03 -10.07 -1.25
N LEU A 322 25.01 -10.25 -2.58
CA LEU A 322 25.16 -9.15 -3.55
C LEU A 322 24.04 -8.09 -3.48
N LYS A 323 22.88 -8.42 -2.91
CA LYS A 323 21.76 -7.47 -2.70
C LYS A 323 21.86 -6.70 -1.38
N GLU A 324 22.59 -7.22 -0.41
CA GLU A 324 22.75 -6.60 0.90
C GLU A 324 23.76 -5.44 0.84
N TYR A 325 24.84 -5.63 0.08
CA TYR A 325 25.96 -4.69 -0.03
C TYR A 325 25.99 -3.91 -1.35
N ASP A 326 26.79 -2.84 -1.38
CA ASP A 326 27.06 -2.09 -2.60
C ASP A 326 27.93 -2.94 -3.54
N SER A 327 27.26 -3.64 -4.47
CA SER A 327 27.91 -4.50 -5.47
C SER A 327 28.24 -3.76 -6.76
N ALA A 328 28.10 -2.43 -6.79
CA ALA A 328 28.38 -1.64 -7.98
C ALA A 328 29.86 -1.74 -8.38
N VAL A 329 30.11 -1.92 -9.67
CA VAL A 329 31.43 -1.99 -10.27
C VAL A 329 31.65 -0.72 -11.09
N ALA A 330 32.71 0.02 -10.80
CA ALA A 330 33.07 1.18 -11.62
C ALA A 330 33.28 0.71 -13.07
N GLY A 331 32.63 1.37 -14.02
CA GLY A 331 32.66 1.03 -15.43
C GLY A 331 32.46 2.26 -16.30
N PRO A 332 32.72 2.16 -17.61
CA PRO A 332 32.42 3.24 -18.54
C PRO A 332 30.92 3.54 -18.50
N CYS A 333 30.58 4.79 -18.17
CA CYS A 333 29.22 5.30 -18.24
C CYS A 333 29.06 6.04 -19.57
N SER A 334 27.93 5.83 -20.24
CA SER A 334 27.54 6.55 -21.45
C SER A 334 26.28 7.39 -21.22
N TRP A 335 25.89 8.20 -22.20
CA TRP A 335 24.65 8.98 -22.11
C TRP A 335 23.41 8.09 -22.13
N GLU A 336 23.43 7.00 -22.89
CA GLU A 336 22.36 6.01 -23.04
C GLU A 336 22.14 5.29 -21.71
N TYR A 337 23.21 4.76 -21.10
CA TYR A 337 23.14 4.19 -19.76
C TYR A 337 22.58 5.20 -18.76
N CYS A 338 23.08 6.43 -18.78
CA CYS A 338 22.64 7.47 -17.84
C CYS A 338 21.15 7.82 -18.04
N ALA A 339 20.67 7.90 -19.28
CA ALA A 339 19.27 8.14 -19.63
C ALA A 339 18.37 7.00 -19.12
N GLY A 340 18.74 5.74 -19.38
CA GLY A 340 18.00 4.58 -18.89
C GLY A 340 17.95 4.51 -17.37
N PHE A 341 19.08 4.77 -16.70
CA PHE A 341 19.14 4.82 -15.23
C PHE A 341 18.31 5.98 -14.67
N PHE A 342 18.31 7.14 -15.34
CA PHE A 342 17.48 8.29 -14.98
C PHE A 342 15.99 8.01 -15.19
N ASP A 343 15.61 7.24 -16.20
CA ASP A 343 14.22 6.85 -16.43
C ASP A 343 13.68 5.91 -15.36
N ALA A 344 14.53 5.09 -14.74
CA ALA A 344 14.19 4.32 -13.55
C ALA A 344 14.21 5.20 -12.28
N GLU A 345 15.38 5.74 -11.91
CA GLU A 345 15.64 6.31 -10.57
C GLU A 345 15.62 7.84 -10.51
N GLY A 346 15.58 8.50 -11.66
CA GLY A 346 15.66 9.94 -11.80
C GLY A 346 14.36 10.67 -11.46
N TYR A 347 14.48 11.96 -11.17
CA TYR A 347 13.36 12.84 -10.88
C TYR A 347 13.64 14.26 -11.39
N ILE A 348 12.70 14.80 -12.17
CA ILE A 348 12.73 16.18 -12.67
C ILE A 348 11.87 17.04 -11.74
N LYS A 349 12.46 18.10 -11.19
CA LYS A 349 11.79 19.00 -10.25
C LYS A 349 12.01 20.45 -10.64
N GLN A 350 10.92 21.18 -10.86
CA GLN A 350 10.97 22.64 -10.84
C GLN A 350 11.04 23.13 -9.38
N GLN A 351 12.01 23.98 -9.07
CA GLN A 351 12.10 24.59 -7.75
C GLN A 351 11.01 25.66 -7.60
N HIS A 352 10.44 25.78 -6.40
CA HIS A 352 9.31 26.68 -6.17
C HIS A 352 9.66 28.13 -6.45
N GLY A 353 8.78 28.82 -7.19
CA GLY A 353 8.81 30.27 -7.28
C GLY A 353 9.59 30.88 -8.45
N GLY A 354 10.12 30.09 -9.39
CA GLY A 354 10.76 30.62 -10.59
C GLY A 354 11.11 29.58 -11.65
N ALA A 355 11.88 30.00 -12.65
CA ALA A 355 12.44 29.15 -13.71
C ALA A 355 13.73 28.44 -13.24
N SER A 356 13.66 27.78 -12.08
CA SER A 356 14.78 26.98 -11.58
C SER A 356 14.45 25.49 -11.70
N LEU A 357 15.40 24.72 -12.20
CA LEU A 357 15.28 23.30 -12.44
C LEU A 357 16.29 22.55 -11.58
N GLN A 358 15.88 21.37 -11.12
CA GLN A 358 16.71 20.44 -10.39
C GLN A 358 16.44 19.02 -10.91
N LEU A 359 17.51 18.31 -11.25
CA LEU A 359 17.48 16.88 -11.51
C LEU A 359 17.98 16.15 -10.25
N GLN A 360 17.32 15.06 -9.88
CA GLN A 360 17.72 14.23 -8.75
C GLN A 360 17.79 12.77 -9.18
N ILE A 361 18.79 12.05 -8.70
CA ILE A 361 18.87 10.59 -8.81
C ILE A 361 19.09 10.05 -7.41
N LYS A 362 18.21 9.18 -6.94
CA LYS A 362 18.31 8.60 -5.58
C LYS A 362 18.76 7.15 -5.67
N GLN A 363 19.62 6.74 -4.75
CA GLN A 363 20.03 5.33 -4.67
C GLN A 363 20.46 4.96 -3.26
N LYS A 364 20.21 3.72 -2.85
CA LYS A 364 20.69 3.17 -1.55
C LYS A 364 22.22 3.11 -1.51
N HIS A 365 22.83 2.81 -2.64
CA HIS A 365 24.26 2.57 -2.78
C HIS A 365 24.92 3.77 -3.47
N PRO A 366 25.88 4.47 -2.83
CA PRO A 366 26.45 5.71 -3.35
C PRO A 366 27.36 5.52 -4.56
N ARG A 367 27.95 4.33 -4.75
CA ARG A 367 29.02 4.15 -5.74
C ARG A 367 28.56 4.39 -7.18
N VAL A 368 27.35 3.97 -7.56
CA VAL A 368 26.79 4.31 -8.87
C VAL A 368 26.58 5.81 -9.04
N LEU A 369 26.15 6.51 -7.99
CA LEU A 369 25.98 7.97 -8.05
C LEU A 369 27.33 8.70 -8.21
N MET A 370 28.41 8.16 -7.63
CA MET A 370 29.78 8.66 -7.85
C MET A 370 30.21 8.47 -9.31
N CYS A 371 29.95 7.29 -9.90
CA CYS A 371 30.23 7.04 -11.32
C CYS A 371 29.47 8.01 -12.24
N LEU A 372 28.18 8.24 -11.96
CA LEU A 372 27.35 9.20 -12.71
C LEU A 372 27.87 10.63 -12.55
N ARG A 373 28.27 11.03 -11.33
CA ARG A 373 28.87 12.35 -11.07
C ARG A 373 30.15 12.56 -11.87
N GLU A 374 31.07 11.60 -11.85
CA GLU A 374 32.33 11.65 -12.59
C GLU A 374 32.12 11.66 -14.10
N PHE A 375 31.11 10.94 -14.60
CA PHE A 375 30.70 11.01 -16.00
C PHE A 375 30.19 12.41 -16.36
N LEU A 376 29.26 12.98 -15.60
CA LEU A 376 28.71 14.32 -15.87
C LEU A 376 29.78 15.42 -15.78
N ALA A 377 30.70 15.30 -14.82
CA ALA A 377 31.83 16.21 -14.68
C ALA A 377 32.75 16.18 -15.92
N ARG A 378 33.11 14.98 -16.41
CA ARG A 378 33.94 14.83 -17.62
C ARG A 378 33.22 15.28 -18.89
N SER A 379 31.96 14.93 -19.06
CA SER A 379 31.22 15.18 -20.30
C SER A 379 30.79 16.63 -20.47
N LEU A 380 30.50 17.35 -19.38
CA LEU A 380 29.95 18.71 -19.45
C LEU A 380 30.71 19.76 -18.62
N GLY A 381 31.75 19.36 -17.87
CA GLY A 381 32.42 20.26 -16.92
C GLY A 381 31.48 20.77 -15.83
N LYS A 382 30.44 19.98 -15.48
CA LYS A 382 29.42 20.38 -14.49
C LYS A 382 29.59 19.60 -13.20
N ASP A 383 29.76 20.34 -12.12
CA ASP A 383 29.71 19.76 -10.79
C ASP A 383 28.28 19.39 -10.41
N SER A 384 28.11 18.15 -9.96
CA SER A 384 26.88 17.67 -9.34
C SER A 384 27.13 17.31 -7.89
N THR A 385 26.16 17.63 -7.03
CA THR A 385 26.29 17.47 -5.59
C THR A 385 25.82 16.08 -5.16
N LEU A 386 26.69 15.29 -4.57
CA LEU A 386 26.33 14.03 -3.94
C LEU A 386 26.06 14.26 -2.44
N ALA A 387 24.84 13.94 -1.98
CA ALA A 387 24.43 14.14 -0.59
C ALA A 387 23.75 12.89 -0.02
N LYS A 388 23.67 12.80 1.32
CA LYS A 388 22.82 11.80 2.00
C LYS A 388 21.38 12.33 2.07
N SER A 389 20.39 11.50 1.71
CA SER A 389 18.97 11.85 1.63
C SER A 389 18.13 11.16 2.72
N GLY A 390 18.55 11.25 3.99
CA GLY A 390 17.86 10.60 5.12
C GLY A 390 17.89 9.07 5.06
N GLY A 391 17.90 8.41 6.23
CA GLY A 391 18.05 6.95 6.29
C GLY A 391 19.37 6.48 5.65
N SER A 392 19.32 5.40 4.87
CA SER A 392 20.45 4.81 4.14
C SER A 392 20.55 5.27 2.67
N ALA A 393 19.73 6.23 2.24
CA ALA A 393 19.70 6.66 0.83
C ALA A 393 20.67 7.82 0.56
N HIS A 394 21.24 7.81 -0.63
CA HIS A 394 22.06 8.87 -1.21
C HIS A 394 21.33 9.52 -2.38
N VAL A 395 21.69 10.76 -2.70
CA VAL A 395 21.10 11.53 -3.81
C VAL A 395 22.18 12.28 -4.57
N LEU A 396 22.16 12.16 -5.89
CA LEU A 396 22.89 13.03 -6.80
C LEU A 396 21.97 14.17 -7.22
N LEU A 397 22.38 15.41 -6.95
CA LEU A 397 21.63 16.63 -7.23
C LEU A 397 22.35 17.43 -8.31
N ILE A 398 21.63 17.75 -9.37
CA ILE A 398 22.07 18.70 -10.39
C ILE A 398 21.12 19.89 -10.32
N CYS A 399 21.68 21.09 -10.11
CA CYS A 399 20.93 22.32 -9.97
C CYS A 399 21.33 23.30 -11.09
N GLY A 400 20.43 24.24 -11.39
CA GLY A 400 20.66 25.30 -12.36
C GLY A 400 19.96 25.02 -13.69
N LEU A 401 19.22 26.01 -14.19
CA LEU A 401 18.36 25.87 -15.37
C LEU A 401 19.15 25.39 -16.59
N THR A 402 20.24 26.08 -16.94
CA THR A 402 21.06 25.77 -18.12
C THR A 402 21.65 24.36 -18.07
N SER A 403 22.31 24.00 -16.97
CA SER A 403 22.92 22.67 -16.79
C SER A 403 21.87 21.56 -16.86
N CYS A 404 20.72 21.74 -16.21
CA CYS A 404 19.64 20.75 -16.26
C CYS A 404 19.07 20.61 -17.68
N LYS A 405 18.85 21.71 -18.41
CA LYS A 405 18.37 21.65 -19.80
C LYS A 405 19.36 20.93 -20.71
N GLN A 406 20.65 21.23 -20.61
CA GLN A 406 21.70 20.56 -21.39
C GLN A 406 21.71 19.04 -21.15
N ILE A 407 21.67 18.63 -19.88
CA ILE A 407 21.63 17.19 -19.53
C ILE A 407 20.35 16.53 -20.07
N LEU A 408 19.19 17.18 -19.96
CA LEU A 408 17.94 16.64 -20.50
C LEU A 408 17.94 16.56 -22.04
N GLN A 409 18.61 17.49 -22.74
CA GLN A 409 18.81 17.39 -24.19
C GLN A 409 19.65 16.16 -24.54
N HIS A 410 20.75 15.93 -23.82
CA HIS A 410 21.55 14.71 -24.00
C HIS A 410 20.76 13.44 -23.67
N PHE A 411 19.97 13.43 -22.59
CA PHE A 411 19.12 12.28 -22.27
C PHE A 411 18.09 11.99 -23.36
N LEU A 412 17.42 13.02 -23.90
CA LEU A 412 16.48 12.85 -25.00
C LEU A 412 17.16 12.32 -26.27
N ALA A 413 18.35 12.85 -26.61
CA ALA A 413 19.14 12.34 -27.73
C ALA A 413 19.58 10.89 -27.53
N ALA A 414 19.87 10.50 -26.29
CA ALA A 414 20.26 9.14 -25.90
C ALA A 414 19.06 8.20 -25.62
N GLY A 415 17.85 8.60 -26.01
CA GLY A 415 16.67 7.74 -25.97
C GLY A 415 15.91 7.69 -24.64
N LEU A 416 15.92 8.76 -23.83
CA LEU A 416 15.00 8.88 -22.67
C LEU A 416 13.55 8.64 -23.10
N LEU A 417 12.86 7.70 -22.46
CA LEU A 417 11.50 7.25 -22.77
C LEU A 417 10.49 7.64 -21.68
N CYS A 418 10.61 7.07 -20.49
CA CYS A 418 9.58 7.15 -19.43
C CYS A 418 9.38 8.57 -18.91
N LYS A 419 10.42 9.41 -19.00
CA LYS A 419 10.41 10.82 -18.60
C LYS A 419 10.61 11.77 -19.77
N ALA A 420 10.49 11.29 -21.01
CA ALA A 420 10.69 12.10 -22.22
C ALA A 420 9.77 13.33 -22.27
N GLU A 421 8.48 13.14 -22.01
CA GLU A 421 7.49 14.24 -22.04
C GLU A 421 7.75 15.26 -20.93
N GLN A 422 8.19 14.80 -19.76
CA GLN A 422 8.60 15.70 -18.67
C GLN A 422 9.83 16.53 -19.07
N ALA A 423 10.82 15.88 -19.70
CA ALA A 423 12.03 16.53 -20.17
C ALA A 423 11.72 17.58 -21.25
N LYS A 424 10.96 17.21 -22.30
CA LYS A 424 10.53 18.13 -23.38
C LYS A 424 9.79 19.35 -22.81
N LEU A 425 8.87 19.13 -21.88
CA LEU A 425 8.12 20.20 -21.22
C LEU A 425 9.05 21.19 -20.50
N VAL A 426 10.01 20.71 -19.70
CA VAL A 426 10.91 21.60 -18.94
C VAL A 426 12.02 22.23 -19.79
N LEU A 427 12.30 21.71 -21.00
CA LEU A 427 13.17 22.42 -21.94
C LEU A 427 12.57 23.76 -22.39
N GLY A 428 11.23 23.86 -22.43
CA GLY A 428 10.49 25.12 -22.66
C GLY A 428 10.36 26.02 -21.42
N LEU A 429 10.98 25.66 -20.29
CA LEU A 429 10.87 26.45 -19.06
C LEU A 429 11.57 27.81 -19.20
N THR A 430 10.79 28.88 -19.11
CA THR A 430 11.23 30.28 -18.99
C THR A 430 10.61 30.89 -17.74
N THR A 431 10.96 32.13 -17.42
CA THR A 431 10.35 32.84 -16.28
C THR A 431 8.84 33.01 -16.47
N GLU A 432 8.42 33.27 -17.71
CA GLU A 432 7.03 33.49 -18.13
C GLU A 432 6.21 32.19 -18.09
N THR A 433 6.81 31.08 -18.54
CA THR A 433 6.12 29.77 -18.61
C THR A 433 6.22 28.95 -17.31
N ALA A 434 6.98 29.42 -16.33
CA ALA A 434 7.27 28.68 -15.10
C ALA A 434 6.03 28.16 -14.36
N ALA A 435 4.96 28.95 -14.27
CA ALA A 435 3.75 28.53 -13.57
C ALA A 435 2.96 27.44 -14.32
N GLN A 436 2.97 27.50 -15.65
CA GLN A 436 2.33 26.53 -16.53
C GLN A 436 3.12 25.21 -16.53
N VAL A 437 4.45 25.28 -16.70
CA VAL A 437 5.34 24.11 -16.65
C VAL A 437 5.21 23.38 -15.32
N ASP A 438 5.17 24.07 -14.18
CA ASP A 438 4.99 23.45 -12.86
C ASP A 438 3.66 22.68 -12.77
N ALA A 439 2.58 23.26 -13.31
CA ALA A 439 1.27 22.63 -13.32
C ALA A 439 1.24 21.37 -14.22
N GLU A 440 1.77 21.45 -15.43
CA GLU A 440 1.83 20.32 -16.37
C GLU A 440 2.79 19.23 -15.90
N LEU A 441 3.96 19.60 -15.36
CA LEU A 441 4.91 18.65 -14.77
C LEU A 441 4.27 17.92 -13.58
N GLY A 442 3.41 18.60 -12.83
CA GLY A 442 2.53 17.97 -11.85
C GLY A 442 1.70 16.83 -12.45
N ARG A 443 0.99 17.07 -13.56
CA ARG A 443 0.14 16.03 -14.20
C ARG A 443 0.95 14.84 -14.72
N LEU A 444 2.18 15.08 -15.16
CA LEU A 444 3.09 14.04 -15.65
C LEU A 444 3.82 13.27 -14.53
N THR A 445 3.84 13.77 -13.30
CA THR A 445 4.50 13.10 -12.17
C THR A 445 3.51 12.26 -11.37
N GLY A 446 3.91 11.04 -11.02
CA GLY A 446 3.03 9.98 -10.48
C GLY A 446 2.10 10.39 -9.33
N ASN A 447 1.03 9.60 -9.14
CA ASN A 447 -0.10 9.88 -8.25
C ASN A 447 0.23 9.91 -6.74
N GLN A 448 1.49 9.76 -6.33
CA GLN A 448 1.87 9.73 -4.90
C GLN A 448 1.50 11.02 -4.16
N LYS A 449 1.43 12.15 -4.86
CA LYS A 449 1.00 13.46 -4.32
C LYS A 449 -0.37 13.90 -4.86
N PHE A 450 -1.15 12.98 -5.42
CA PHE A 450 -2.49 13.29 -5.94
C PHE A 450 -3.37 13.91 -4.84
N GLY A 451 -4.05 15.01 -5.14
CA GLY A 451 -4.84 15.78 -4.16
C GLY A 451 -4.03 16.74 -3.29
N LYS A 452 -2.72 16.55 -3.11
CA LYS A 452 -1.90 17.38 -2.21
C LYS A 452 -1.19 18.54 -2.90
N ARG A 453 -1.39 18.72 -4.19
CA ARG A 453 -0.74 19.79 -4.95
C ARG A 453 -1.60 21.04 -4.92
N LEU A 454 -0.97 22.17 -4.63
CA LEU A 454 -1.59 23.49 -4.75
C LEU A 454 -1.79 23.83 -6.23
N ASP A 455 -2.98 24.29 -6.58
CA ASP A 455 -3.26 24.92 -7.87
C ASP A 455 -2.57 26.30 -7.97
N ALA A 456 -2.72 26.98 -9.12
CA ALA A 456 -2.08 28.29 -9.33
C ALA A 456 -2.51 29.31 -8.26
N ALA A 457 -3.80 29.34 -7.93
CA ALA A 457 -4.35 30.24 -6.91
C ALA A 457 -3.85 29.88 -5.49
N GLY A 458 -3.80 28.59 -5.15
CA GLY A 458 -3.24 28.08 -3.91
C GLY A 458 -1.76 28.44 -3.76
N ARG A 459 -0.96 28.32 -4.82
CA ARG A 459 0.45 28.75 -4.79
C ARG A 459 0.57 30.26 -4.56
N GLN A 460 -0.26 31.08 -5.20
CA GLN A 460 -0.27 32.53 -4.97
C GLN A 460 -0.67 32.88 -3.53
N ARG A 461 -1.70 32.22 -2.98
CA ARG A 461 -2.09 32.36 -1.57
C ARG A 461 -0.97 31.96 -0.62
N ALA A 462 -0.31 30.82 -0.85
CA ALA A 462 0.83 30.37 -0.05
C ALA A 462 1.99 31.39 -0.08
N LYS A 463 2.29 31.98 -1.25
CA LYS A 463 3.26 33.08 -1.37
C LYS A 463 2.83 34.31 -0.57
N LYS A 464 1.57 34.73 -0.67
CA LYS A 464 1.01 35.86 0.07
C LYS A 464 1.08 35.62 1.59
N ILE A 465 0.76 34.41 2.04
CA ILE A 465 0.92 34.02 3.45
C ILE A 465 2.38 34.14 3.88
N ALA A 466 3.31 33.62 3.08
CA ALA A 466 4.73 33.69 3.38
C ALA A 466 5.27 35.14 3.44
N SER A 467 4.81 36.04 2.54
CA SER A 467 5.16 37.46 2.60
C SER A 467 4.54 38.15 3.82
N THR A 468 3.28 37.87 4.14
CA THR A 468 2.59 38.46 5.30
C THR A 468 3.19 37.97 6.63
N ARG A 469 3.67 36.72 6.71
CA ARG A 469 4.42 36.20 7.88
C ARG A 469 5.64 37.06 8.21
N LYS A 470 6.31 37.61 7.20
CA LYS A 470 7.46 38.50 7.39
C LYS A 470 7.06 39.90 7.88
N ALA A 471 5.82 40.32 7.68
CA ALA A 471 5.30 41.66 7.99
C ALA A 471 4.57 41.78 9.35
N SER A 472 4.88 40.90 10.31
CA SER A 472 4.57 41.05 11.76
C SER A 472 3.10 41.23 12.20
N ARG A 473 2.10 40.75 11.45
CA ARG A 473 0.69 40.67 11.94
C ARG A 473 0.23 39.23 12.12
N ALA A 474 0.33 38.72 13.35
CA ALA A 474 0.04 37.32 13.69
C ALA A 474 -1.42 36.91 13.46
N GLU A 475 -2.38 37.81 13.72
CA GLU A 475 -3.81 37.52 13.62
C GLU A 475 -4.31 37.46 12.16
N ALA A 476 -3.97 38.47 11.35
CA ALA A 476 -4.26 38.46 9.92
C ALA A 476 -3.61 37.26 9.21
N HIS A 477 -2.46 36.82 9.71
CA HIS A 477 -1.78 35.63 9.24
C HIS A 477 -2.54 34.34 9.57
N ALA A 478 -3.08 34.19 10.79
CA ALA A 478 -3.84 33.00 11.18
C ALA A 478 -5.09 32.83 10.30
N LYS A 479 -5.85 33.91 10.08
CA LYS A 479 -7.05 33.88 9.24
C LYS A 479 -6.74 33.54 7.77
N LEU A 480 -5.70 34.17 7.20
CA LEU A 480 -5.29 33.90 5.81
C LEU A 480 -4.77 32.46 5.64
N ALA A 481 -4.07 31.93 6.64
CA ALA A 481 -3.59 30.56 6.64
C ALA A 481 -4.75 29.56 6.72
N GLU A 482 -5.74 29.79 7.58
CA GLU A 482 -6.94 28.96 7.70
C GLU A 482 -7.75 28.94 6.38
N GLU A 483 -7.98 30.11 5.77
CA GLU A 483 -8.66 30.22 4.47
C GLU A 483 -7.89 29.49 3.35
N HIS A 484 -6.56 29.56 3.36
CA HIS A 484 -5.74 28.84 2.39
C HIS A 484 -5.82 27.32 2.58
N GLU A 485 -5.74 26.84 3.82
CA GLU A 485 -5.93 25.41 4.12
C GLU A 485 -7.33 24.93 3.74
N LEU A 486 -8.37 25.75 3.96
CA LEU A 486 -9.75 25.45 3.54
C LEU A 486 -9.83 25.25 2.03
N LEU A 487 -9.32 26.20 1.25
CA LEU A 487 -9.33 26.14 -0.21
C LEU A 487 -8.50 24.96 -0.74
N ASN A 488 -7.39 24.61 -0.07
CA ASN A 488 -6.60 23.44 -0.42
C ASN A 488 -7.38 22.15 -0.17
N ALA A 489 -8.11 22.06 0.94
CA ALA A 489 -8.95 20.91 1.27
C ALA A 489 -10.11 20.75 0.28
N VAL A 490 -10.76 21.86 -0.12
CA VAL A 490 -11.79 21.86 -1.18
C VAL A 490 -11.22 21.37 -2.52
N HIS A 491 -10.06 21.88 -2.91
CA HIS A 491 -9.41 21.49 -4.16
C HIS A 491 -9.01 20.01 -4.16
N GLU A 492 -8.43 19.52 -3.06
CA GLU A 492 -8.11 18.11 -2.85
C GLU A 492 -9.36 17.23 -2.99
N ASN A 493 -10.48 17.62 -2.36
CA ASN A 493 -11.76 16.93 -2.43
C ASN A 493 -12.22 16.74 -3.88
N GLN A 494 -12.24 17.85 -4.64
CA GLN A 494 -12.65 17.85 -6.04
C GLN A 494 -11.77 16.95 -6.90
N GLN A 495 -10.44 16.97 -6.72
CA GLN A 495 -9.52 16.09 -7.43
C GLN A 495 -9.80 14.61 -7.12
N LEU A 496 -10.03 14.26 -5.85
CA LEU A 496 -10.33 12.89 -5.42
C LEU A 496 -11.65 12.39 -6.03
N LEU A 497 -12.69 13.23 -6.06
CA LEU A 497 -13.97 12.90 -6.69
C LEU A 497 -13.84 12.70 -8.21
N GLN A 498 -13.13 13.59 -8.90
CA GLN A 498 -12.85 13.44 -10.33
C GLN A 498 -12.08 12.15 -10.64
N TYR A 499 -11.11 11.81 -9.80
CA TYR A 499 -10.35 10.57 -9.96
C TYR A 499 -11.20 9.32 -9.71
N MET A 500 -12.06 9.36 -8.69
CA MET A 500 -13.00 8.28 -8.40
C MET A 500 -13.96 8.06 -9.58
N SER A 501 -14.52 9.15 -10.12
CA SER A 501 -15.34 9.12 -11.33
C SER A 501 -14.57 8.57 -12.53
N LYS A 502 -13.29 8.94 -12.70
CA LYS A 502 -12.44 8.37 -13.76
C LYS A 502 -12.27 6.86 -13.60
N VAL A 503 -11.93 6.37 -12.40
CA VAL A 503 -11.80 4.91 -12.15
C VAL A 503 -13.13 4.20 -12.43
N GLN A 504 -14.26 4.80 -12.05
CA GLN A 504 -15.59 4.26 -12.35
C GLN A 504 -15.85 4.22 -13.85
N SER A 505 -15.59 5.31 -14.57
CA SER A 505 -15.76 5.36 -16.02
C SER A 505 -14.90 4.33 -16.75
N LEU A 506 -13.74 3.96 -16.21
CA LEU A 506 -12.92 2.87 -16.75
C LEU A 506 -13.55 1.49 -16.51
N HIS A 507 -14.31 1.28 -15.44
CA HIS A 507 -15.13 0.06 -15.27
C HIS A 507 -16.27 0.03 -16.26
N ASP A 508 -16.94 1.17 -16.47
CA ASP A 508 -18.10 1.26 -17.35
C ASP A 508 -17.69 1.11 -18.83
N ASN A 509 -16.53 1.67 -19.21
CA ASN A 509 -15.95 1.59 -20.56
C ASN A 509 -15.06 0.35 -20.78
N SER A 510 -14.87 -0.50 -19.79
CA SER A 510 -14.21 -1.80 -19.98
C SER A 510 -15.20 -2.72 -20.72
N TRP A 511 -15.26 -2.58 -22.05
CA TRP A 511 -16.19 -3.17 -23.04
C TRP A 511 -16.31 -4.71 -23.09
N GLU A 512 -15.94 -5.44 -22.03
CA GLU A 512 -16.27 -6.87 -21.85
C GLU A 512 -17.35 -7.11 -20.78
N GLY A 513 -18.15 -6.09 -20.46
CA GLY A 513 -19.33 -6.20 -19.59
C GLY A 513 -20.57 -6.85 -20.22
N VAL A 514 -20.59 -7.10 -21.54
CA VAL A 514 -21.80 -7.59 -22.25
C VAL A 514 -21.69 -9.03 -22.77
N ARG A 515 -20.51 -9.65 -22.84
CA ARG A 515 -20.38 -11.08 -23.19
C ARG A 515 -19.60 -11.85 -22.12
N LEU A 516 -20.32 -12.76 -21.46
CA LEU A 516 -19.82 -13.84 -20.59
C LEU A 516 -19.27 -13.42 -19.22
N ARG A 517 -20.14 -12.92 -18.34
CA ARG A 517 -20.09 -13.37 -16.92
C ARG A 517 -20.71 -14.76 -16.85
N LEU A 518 -19.97 -15.78 -17.30
CA LEU A 518 -20.17 -17.11 -16.75
C LEU A 518 -19.87 -17.02 -15.26
N SER A 519 -20.80 -17.54 -14.47
CA SER A 519 -20.69 -17.71 -13.03
C SER A 519 -19.30 -18.20 -12.64
N TYR A 520 -18.57 -17.42 -11.86
CA TYR A 520 -17.54 -17.98 -11.00
C TYR A 520 -18.21 -19.06 -10.13
N PRO A 521 -17.68 -20.29 -10.05
CA PRO A 521 -18.09 -21.21 -9.01
C PRO A 521 -17.81 -20.56 -7.67
N ALA A 522 -18.82 -20.60 -6.80
CA ALA A 522 -18.84 -19.96 -5.51
C ALA A 522 -17.61 -20.28 -4.66
N LYS A 523 -17.14 -19.24 -3.95
CA LYS A 523 -16.55 -19.13 -2.60
C LYS A 523 -15.86 -20.32 -1.86
N SER A 524 -15.97 -21.59 -2.25
CA SER A 524 -15.30 -22.70 -1.55
C SER A 524 -13.79 -22.67 -1.70
N CYS A 525 -13.26 -22.21 -2.83
CA CYS A 525 -11.80 -22.17 -3.06
C CYS A 525 -11.11 -21.02 -2.29
N ARG A 526 -11.85 -19.97 -1.88
CA ARG A 526 -11.26 -18.85 -1.12
C ARG A 526 -11.26 -19.10 0.39
N GLU A 527 -12.24 -19.83 0.91
CA GLU A 527 -12.18 -20.42 2.26
C GLU A 527 -11.17 -21.56 2.29
N GLY A 528 -11.12 -22.41 1.25
CA GLY A 528 -10.10 -23.44 1.06
C GLY A 528 -8.69 -22.87 1.06
N CYS A 529 -8.35 -21.92 0.17
CA CYS A 529 -7.03 -21.29 0.19
C CYS A 529 -6.80 -20.40 1.43
N LYS A 530 -7.81 -19.86 2.12
CA LYS A 530 -7.59 -19.17 3.41
C LYS A 530 -7.40 -20.14 4.57
N ALA A 531 -8.01 -21.33 4.51
CA ALA A 531 -7.85 -22.42 5.44
C ALA A 531 -6.53 -23.14 5.17
N GLU A 532 -6.08 -23.21 3.92
CA GLU A 532 -4.81 -23.77 3.47
C GLU A 532 -3.67 -22.77 3.66
N LEU A 533 -3.91 -21.46 3.54
CA LEU A 533 -2.94 -20.41 3.90
C LEU A 533 -2.95 -20.12 5.41
N ARG A 534 -4.04 -20.42 6.12
CA ARG A 534 -4.04 -20.55 7.60
C ARG A 534 -3.34 -21.83 8.01
N ALA A 535 -3.59 -22.96 7.32
CA ALA A 535 -2.94 -24.23 7.56
C ALA A 535 -1.45 -24.14 7.23
N LEU A 536 -1.01 -23.43 6.18
CA LEU A 536 0.39 -23.17 5.83
C LEU A 536 1.04 -22.13 6.75
N LYS A 537 0.27 -21.20 7.33
CA LYS A 537 0.75 -20.32 8.43
C LYS A 537 0.77 -21.06 9.78
N GLU A 538 -0.04 -22.10 9.95
CA GLU A 538 -0.04 -23.00 11.10
C GLU A 538 1.02 -24.11 10.94
N TYR A 539 1.31 -24.52 9.69
CA TYR A 539 2.39 -25.35 9.16
C TYR A 539 3.57 -24.49 8.69
N ASP A 540 3.74 -23.31 9.28
CA ASP A 540 5.01 -22.60 9.18
C ASP A 540 6.03 -23.46 9.95
N SER A 541 6.56 -24.42 9.21
CA SER A 541 7.70 -25.28 9.49
C SER A 541 8.93 -24.39 9.47
N ALA A 542 8.94 -23.40 10.36
CA ALA A 542 10.13 -23.08 11.10
C ALA A 542 10.54 -24.39 11.76
N VAL A 543 11.29 -25.22 11.01
CA VAL A 543 12.21 -26.18 11.59
C VAL A 543 12.93 -25.36 12.63
N ALA A 544 12.63 -25.63 13.89
CA ALA A 544 13.28 -24.98 15.02
C ALA A 544 14.73 -25.46 14.99
N GLY A 545 15.52 -24.86 14.10
CA GLY A 545 16.95 -24.87 14.24
C GLY A 545 17.25 -24.39 15.66
N PRO A 546 18.22 -25.00 16.35
CA PRO A 546 18.53 -24.60 17.71
C PRO A 546 18.81 -23.09 17.71
N CYS A 547 18.04 -22.34 18.48
CA CYS A 547 18.34 -20.94 18.74
C CYS A 547 19.73 -20.90 19.38
N CYS A 548 20.60 -20.00 18.90
CA CYS A 548 21.90 -19.74 19.48
C CYS A 548 21.98 -18.27 19.95
N TRP A 549 22.98 -17.95 20.75
CA TRP A 549 23.12 -16.59 21.29
C TRP A 549 23.44 -15.55 20.21
N GLU A 550 24.14 -15.93 19.14
CA GLU A 550 24.50 -15.05 18.02
C GLU A 550 23.23 -14.64 17.23
N TYR A 551 22.35 -15.61 16.96
CA TYR A 551 21.05 -15.33 16.35
C TYR A 551 20.21 -14.44 17.27
N PHE A 552 20.19 -14.74 18.57
CA PHE A 552 19.46 -13.92 19.54
C PHE A 552 19.99 -12.49 19.57
N ALA A 553 21.31 -12.30 19.62
CA ALA A 553 21.96 -10.99 19.62
C ALA A 553 21.57 -10.18 18.37
N GLY A 554 21.64 -10.77 17.18
CA GLY A 554 21.20 -10.11 15.94
C GLY A 554 19.71 -9.78 15.94
N PHE A 555 18.87 -10.68 16.46
CA PHE A 555 17.43 -10.45 16.57
C PHE A 555 17.09 -9.32 17.57
N PHE A 556 17.78 -9.27 18.71
CA PHE A 556 17.62 -8.22 19.71
C PHE A 556 18.15 -6.87 19.20
N ASP A 557 19.22 -6.87 18.41
CA ASP A 557 19.72 -5.67 17.73
C ASP A 557 18.72 -5.07 16.76
N ALA A 558 17.92 -5.89 16.10
CA ALA A 558 16.83 -5.43 15.24
C ALA A 558 15.61 -4.97 16.04
N GLU A 559 15.10 -5.82 16.93
CA GLU A 559 13.73 -5.69 17.47
C GLU A 559 13.67 -5.45 18.99
N GLY A 560 14.80 -5.60 19.68
CA GLY A 560 14.92 -5.45 21.12
C GLY A 560 14.92 -3.99 21.59
N TYR A 561 14.57 -3.80 22.84
CA TYR A 561 14.51 -2.50 23.51
C TYR A 561 15.06 -2.62 24.93
N ILE A 562 15.90 -1.67 25.32
CA ILE A 562 16.52 -1.60 26.65
C ILE A 562 16.00 -0.36 27.35
N GLN A 563 15.30 -0.53 28.47
CA GLN A 563 14.74 0.58 29.23
C GLN A 563 15.11 0.49 30.70
N GLN A 564 15.50 1.62 31.27
CA GLN A 564 15.52 1.81 32.71
C GLN A 564 14.18 2.36 33.18
N ARG A 565 13.55 1.73 34.18
CA ARG A 565 12.29 2.23 34.75
C ARG A 565 12.53 3.49 35.58
N SER A 566 11.62 4.46 35.47
CA SER A 566 11.70 5.72 36.21
C SER A 566 11.61 5.45 37.72
N GLY A 567 12.58 5.95 38.49
CA GLY A 567 12.55 5.90 39.96
C GLY A 567 13.40 4.80 40.62
N GLY A 568 14.32 4.16 39.90
CA GLY A 568 15.30 3.25 40.54
C GLY A 568 16.29 2.62 39.56
N ALA A 569 17.15 1.75 40.10
CA ALA A 569 18.02 0.87 39.31
C ALA A 569 17.26 -0.40 38.89
N SER A 570 16.21 -0.22 38.08
CA SER A 570 15.43 -1.33 37.52
C SER A 570 15.50 -1.28 36.00
N LEU A 571 15.73 -2.44 35.40
CA LEU A 571 15.80 -2.62 33.95
C LEU A 571 14.61 -3.45 33.48
N ASP A 572 14.19 -3.13 32.25
CA ASP A 572 13.18 -3.82 31.49
C ASP A 572 13.73 -4.02 30.06
N LEU A 573 13.78 -5.27 29.62
CA LEU A 573 14.18 -5.63 28.26
C LEU A 573 12.96 -6.17 27.54
N GLN A 574 12.70 -5.69 26.33
CA GLN A 574 11.52 -6.07 25.58
C GLN A 574 11.84 -6.37 24.12
N ILE A 575 11.20 -7.38 23.54
CA ILE A 575 11.24 -7.68 22.11
C ILE A 575 9.80 -7.78 21.60
N GLY A 576 9.42 -6.93 20.65
CA GLY A 576 8.09 -6.92 20.05
C GLY A 576 8.03 -7.71 18.75
N GLN A 577 7.04 -8.59 18.57
CA GLN A 577 6.83 -9.36 17.33
C GLN A 577 5.36 -9.66 17.05
N LYS A 578 5.02 -9.77 15.76
CA LYS A 578 3.69 -10.23 15.33
C LYS A 578 3.50 -11.74 15.51
N TYR A 579 4.59 -12.50 15.53
CA TYR A 579 4.57 -13.96 15.53
C TYR A 579 4.92 -14.52 16.92
N PRO A 580 3.92 -14.91 17.75
CA PRO A 580 4.18 -15.36 19.13
C PRO A 580 5.02 -16.64 19.21
N ARG A 581 5.03 -17.47 18.16
CA ARG A 581 5.85 -18.69 18.11
C ARG A 581 7.36 -18.39 18.18
N ILE A 582 7.83 -17.33 17.52
CA ILE A 582 9.24 -16.90 17.58
C ILE A 582 9.58 -16.51 19.02
N LEU A 583 8.73 -15.68 19.64
CA LEU A 583 8.94 -15.25 21.03
C LEU A 583 8.88 -16.41 22.02
N LYS A 584 8.05 -17.43 21.77
CA LYS A 584 8.02 -18.66 22.57
C LYS A 584 9.33 -19.44 22.45
N CYS A 585 9.88 -19.59 21.24
CA CYS A 585 11.18 -20.22 21.03
C CYS A 585 12.31 -19.48 21.77
N LEU A 586 12.34 -18.14 21.65
CA LEU A 586 13.30 -17.31 22.37
C LEU A 586 13.13 -17.41 23.89
N ARG A 587 11.89 -17.44 24.39
CA ARG A 587 11.61 -17.65 25.82
C ARG A 587 12.14 -18.99 26.31
N ASP A 588 11.81 -20.07 25.61
CA ASP A 588 12.18 -21.43 26.01
C ASP A 588 13.71 -21.62 25.93
N PHE A 589 14.37 -20.98 24.96
CA PHE A 589 15.84 -20.88 24.89
C PHE A 589 16.42 -20.17 26.13
N VAL A 590 15.90 -19.00 26.50
CA VAL A 590 16.42 -18.23 27.65
C VAL A 590 16.19 -18.94 28.98
N ALA A 591 15.04 -19.60 29.13
CA ALA A 591 14.75 -20.42 30.31
C ALA A 591 15.75 -21.58 30.43
N ARG A 592 16.07 -22.25 29.31
CA ARG A 592 17.03 -23.36 29.30
C ARG A 592 18.47 -22.92 29.55
N GLU A 593 18.94 -21.90 28.83
CA GLU A 593 20.34 -21.48 28.88
C GLU A 593 20.68 -20.66 30.13
N LEU A 594 19.75 -19.83 30.64
CA LEU A 594 20.01 -18.91 31.76
C LEU A 594 19.21 -19.21 33.03
N GLY A 595 18.23 -20.13 32.99
CA GLY A 595 17.29 -20.29 34.11
C GLY A 595 16.42 -19.05 34.36
N ILE A 596 16.32 -18.14 33.38
CA ILE A 596 15.55 -16.90 33.52
C ILE A 596 14.16 -17.14 32.94
N ASP A 597 13.14 -17.07 33.79
CA ASP A 597 11.75 -17.02 33.34
C ASP A 597 11.46 -15.66 32.68
N VAL A 598 11.10 -15.69 31.40
CA VAL A 598 10.80 -14.50 30.58
C VAL A 598 9.31 -14.45 30.28
N ARG A 599 8.71 -13.28 30.49
CA ARG A 599 7.25 -13.14 30.36
C ARG A 599 6.87 -12.90 28.90
N LEU A 600 5.94 -13.70 28.38
CA LEU A 600 5.30 -13.45 27.09
C LEU A 600 3.98 -12.71 27.30
N ARG A 601 3.82 -11.53 26.71
CA ARG A 601 2.63 -10.68 26.86
C ARG A 601 2.01 -10.35 25.50
N LYS A 602 0.68 -10.48 25.40
CA LYS A 602 -0.06 -9.96 24.24
C LYS A 602 -0.25 -8.45 24.38
N MET A 603 0.20 -7.70 23.38
CA MET A 603 0.01 -6.25 23.26
C MET A 603 -1.23 -5.93 22.39
N LYS A 604 -1.53 -4.64 22.23
CA LYS A 604 -2.59 -4.16 21.31
C LYS A 604 -2.21 -4.44 19.85
N ARG A 605 -3.20 -4.66 18.98
CA ARG A 605 -3.05 -4.84 17.51
C ARG A 605 -2.21 -6.07 17.11
N ASP A 606 -2.50 -7.22 17.72
CA ASP A 606 -1.88 -8.53 17.41
C ASP A 606 -0.36 -8.62 17.57
N LEU A 607 0.25 -7.64 18.22
CA LEU A 607 1.66 -7.70 18.61
C LEU A 607 1.80 -8.48 19.92
N HIS A 608 2.86 -9.26 20.05
CA HIS A 608 3.26 -9.95 21.26
C HIS A 608 4.63 -9.42 21.69
N ALA A 609 4.94 -9.54 22.97
CA ALA A 609 6.19 -9.05 23.53
C ALA A 609 6.80 -10.06 24.48
N LEU A 610 8.11 -10.25 24.35
CA LEU A 610 8.92 -11.00 25.29
C LEU A 610 9.60 -10.01 26.24
N GLU A 611 9.31 -10.11 27.54
CA GLU A 611 9.71 -9.14 28.57
C GLU A 611 10.61 -9.79 29.64
N VAL A 612 11.86 -9.33 29.76
CA VAL A 612 12.76 -9.68 30.86
C VAL A 612 12.72 -8.53 31.87
N ASN A 613 12.33 -8.84 33.10
CA ASN A 613 12.21 -7.86 34.18
C ASN A 613 13.16 -8.17 35.33
N GLY A 614 13.65 -7.12 35.98
CA GLY A 614 14.47 -7.22 37.19
C GLY A 614 15.96 -7.04 36.89
N LEU A 615 16.64 -6.25 37.74
CA LEU A 615 17.99 -5.77 37.47
C LEU A 615 18.98 -6.90 37.16
N LEU A 616 19.10 -7.89 38.06
CA LEU A 616 20.10 -8.95 37.92
C LEU A 616 19.86 -9.82 36.67
N LYS A 617 18.60 -10.21 36.43
CA LYS A 617 18.18 -10.98 35.25
C LYS A 617 18.49 -10.24 33.95
N CYS A 618 18.16 -8.94 33.90
CA CYS A 618 18.43 -8.12 32.72
C CYS A 618 19.93 -7.97 32.46
N LYS A 619 20.75 -7.77 33.51
CA LYS A 619 22.20 -7.67 33.36
C LYS A 619 22.81 -8.95 32.83
N GLN A 620 22.44 -10.09 33.42
CA GLN A 620 22.91 -11.40 32.97
C GLN A 620 22.54 -11.62 31.50
N PHE A 621 21.28 -11.39 31.15
CA PHE A 621 20.79 -11.51 29.78
C PHE A 621 21.56 -10.62 28.79
N LEU A 622 21.77 -9.33 29.12
CA LEU A 622 22.53 -8.42 28.27
C LEU A 622 24.00 -8.82 28.14
N GLN A 623 24.62 -9.34 29.21
CA GLN A 623 26.01 -9.82 29.16
C GLN A 623 26.17 -10.99 28.18
N HIS A 624 25.21 -11.93 28.14
CA HIS A 624 25.22 -13.02 27.16
C HIS A 624 25.05 -12.51 25.73
N LEU A 625 24.16 -11.53 25.49
CA LEU A 625 24.02 -10.92 24.16
C LEU A 625 25.29 -10.18 23.72
N LEU A 626 25.95 -9.46 24.64
CA LEU A 626 27.22 -8.79 24.35
C LEU A 626 28.31 -9.79 23.96
N ASN A 627 28.47 -10.86 24.75
CA ASN A 627 29.45 -11.91 24.49
C ASN A 627 29.20 -12.64 23.15
N ALA A 628 27.94 -12.68 22.70
CA ALA A 628 27.53 -13.29 21.44
C ALA A 628 27.54 -12.34 20.23
N GLY A 629 28.16 -11.16 20.36
CA GLY A 629 28.39 -10.26 19.25
C GLY A 629 27.23 -9.32 18.93
N MET A 630 26.46 -8.87 19.93
CA MET A 630 25.54 -7.74 19.76
C MET A 630 26.30 -6.48 19.29
N LEU A 631 25.80 -5.79 18.27
CA LEU A 631 26.46 -4.68 17.57
C LEU A 631 25.71 -3.36 17.77
N CYS A 632 24.51 -3.24 17.20
CA CYS A 632 23.76 -1.98 17.11
C CYS A 632 23.38 -1.43 18.49
N LYS A 633 23.11 -2.32 19.45
CA LYS A 633 22.70 -1.98 20.82
C LYS A 633 23.76 -2.33 21.87
N ALA A 634 25.00 -2.63 21.45
CA ALA A 634 26.11 -2.99 22.35
C ALA A 634 26.35 -1.91 23.42
N LYS A 635 26.56 -0.66 23.00
CA LYS A 635 26.87 0.45 23.92
C LYS A 635 25.74 0.75 24.92
N PRO A 636 24.44 0.80 24.52
CA PRO A 636 23.34 0.81 25.48
C PRO A 636 23.35 -0.38 26.46
N ALA A 637 23.65 -1.58 25.98
CA ALA A 637 23.68 -2.77 26.81
C ALA A 637 24.82 -2.73 27.84
N GLU A 638 26.02 -2.31 27.47
CA GLU A 638 27.17 -2.12 28.37
C GLU A 638 26.83 -1.16 29.51
N LEU A 639 26.21 -0.02 29.18
CA LEU A 639 25.76 0.94 30.19
C LEU A 639 24.71 0.34 31.14
N ALA A 640 23.76 -0.42 30.60
CA ALA A 640 22.73 -1.08 31.39
C ALA A 640 23.32 -2.20 32.29
N VAL A 641 24.31 -2.94 31.81
CA VAL A 641 25.09 -3.91 32.61
C VAL A 641 25.80 -3.20 33.78
N GLY A 642 26.30 -1.98 33.56
CA GLY A 642 26.90 -1.12 34.59
C GLY A 642 25.92 -0.46 35.58
N LEU A 643 24.60 -0.68 35.46
CA LEU A 643 23.60 0.00 36.28
C LEU A 643 23.65 -0.42 37.76
N LEU A 644 23.90 0.52 38.65
CA LEU A 644 23.89 0.41 40.10
C LEU A 644 22.88 1.39 40.68
N HIS A 645 22.46 1.19 41.93
CA HIS A 645 21.53 2.12 42.60
C HIS A 645 22.07 3.56 42.61
N ARG A 646 23.36 3.72 42.92
CA ARG A 646 24.03 5.04 43.00
C ARG A 646 24.23 5.76 41.67
N ASN A 647 24.32 5.05 40.54
CA ASN A 647 24.55 5.66 39.22
C ASN A 647 23.29 5.66 38.34
N ALA A 648 22.13 5.30 38.90
CA ALA A 648 20.89 5.13 38.15
C ALA A 648 20.47 6.38 37.37
N GLY A 649 20.68 7.58 37.92
CA GLY A 649 20.42 8.84 37.22
C GLY A 649 21.34 9.05 36.01
N GLN A 650 22.64 8.79 36.18
CA GLN A 650 23.64 8.93 35.14
C GLN A 650 23.41 7.94 33.99
N VAL A 651 23.21 6.66 34.30
CA VAL A 651 22.94 5.62 33.29
C VAL A 651 21.66 5.93 32.53
N SER A 652 20.61 6.39 33.21
CA SER A 652 19.35 6.80 32.56
C SER A 652 19.56 7.92 31.55
N SER A 653 20.35 8.94 31.93
CA SER A 653 20.70 10.06 31.06
C SER A 653 21.56 9.61 29.88
N GLN A 654 22.53 8.71 30.06
CA GLN A 654 23.37 8.22 28.97
C GLN A 654 22.60 7.29 28.01
N LEU A 655 21.78 6.38 28.55
CA LEU A 655 20.87 5.54 27.75
C LEU A 655 19.92 6.39 26.91
N ALA A 656 19.46 7.53 27.45
CA ALA A 656 18.63 8.48 26.72
C ALA A 656 19.32 9.06 25.47
N HIS A 657 20.64 9.20 25.47
CA HIS A 657 21.39 9.72 24.33
C HIS A 657 21.69 8.63 23.28
N LEU A 658 21.80 7.37 23.69
CA LEU A 658 22.18 6.26 22.81
C LEU A 658 21.00 5.52 22.18
N THR A 659 19.88 5.44 22.89
CA THR A 659 18.61 5.02 22.29
C THR A 659 18.18 6.15 21.37
N GLY A 660 18.43 6.01 20.06
CA GLY A 660 18.24 7.08 19.07
C GLY A 660 16.84 7.72 19.09
N ASN A 661 16.58 8.66 18.19
CA ASN A 661 15.36 9.48 18.11
C ASN A 661 14.01 8.71 18.02
N GLN A 662 13.96 7.39 18.22
CA GLN A 662 12.74 6.59 18.35
C GLN A 662 11.79 7.07 19.47
N THR A 663 12.29 7.83 20.45
CA THR A 663 11.47 8.49 21.49
C THR A 663 11.38 10.00 21.34
N PHE A 664 11.80 10.55 20.19
CA PHE A 664 11.72 11.99 19.90
C PHE A 664 10.27 12.49 20.09
N GLY A 665 10.11 13.51 20.93
CA GLY A 665 8.83 14.07 21.35
C GLY A 665 8.01 13.27 22.38
N LYS A 666 8.40 12.03 22.72
CA LYS A 666 7.69 11.23 23.75
C LYS A 666 8.27 11.39 25.16
N LYS A 667 9.42 12.04 25.29
CA LYS A 667 10.10 12.20 26.59
C LYS A 667 9.63 13.46 27.30
N LEU A 668 9.11 13.26 28.50
CA LEU A 668 8.85 14.34 29.44
C LEU A 668 10.17 14.79 30.07
N ASP A 669 10.41 16.10 30.10
CA ASP A 669 11.49 16.66 30.92
C ASP A 669 11.17 16.50 32.42
N ALA A 670 12.06 16.96 33.30
CA ALA A 670 11.87 16.88 34.74
C ALA A 670 10.54 17.53 35.19
N ALA A 671 10.15 18.63 34.55
CA ALA A 671 8.92 19.36 34.85
C ALA A 671 7.66 18.61 34.35
N GLY A 672 7.76 17.98 33.18
CA GLY A 672 6.73 17.09 32.63
C GLY A 672 6.54 15.85 33.50
N CYS A 673 7.62 15.26 34.00
CA CYS A 673 7.58 14.15 34.95
C CYS A 673 6.94 14.55 36.28
N ALA A 674 7.30 15.70 36.84
CA ALA A 674 6.70 16.22 38.06
C ALA A 674 5.19 16.46 37.90
N ARG A 675 4.76 16.99 36.74
CA ARG A 675 3.33 17.18 36.42
C ARG A 675 2.58 15.87 36.25
N ALA A 676 3.17 14.89 35.55
CA ALA A 676 2.56 13.56 35.43
C ALA A 676 2.32 12.94 36.82
N LYS A 677 3.26 13.11 37.76
CA LYS A 677 3.08 12.70 39.17
C LYS A 677 1.95 13.46 39.86
N LYS A 678 1.83 14.79 39.65
CA LYS A 678 0.71 15.59 40.19
C LYS A 678 -0.63 15.11 39.65
N ILE A 679 -0.74 14.88 38.35
CA ILE A 679 -1.94 14.32 37.70
C ILE A 679 -2.32 12.98 38.33
N MET A 680 -1.37 12.06 38.46
CA MET A 680 -1.61 10.76 39.09
C MET A 680 -2.05 10.89 40.56
N SER A 681 -1.41 11.78 41.33
CA SER A 681 -1.77 12.03 42.73
C SER A 681 -3.19 12.59 42.86
N ALA A 682 -3.56 13.55 42.01
CA ALA A 682 -4.90 14.14 41.97
C ALA A 682 -5.96 13.10 41.55
N GLN A 683 -5.67 12.25 40.56
CA GLN A 683 -6.52 11.13 40.19
C GLN A 683 -6.72 10.12 41.33
N ALA A 684 -5.64 9.79 42.05
CA ALA A 684 -5.71 8.89 43.21
C ALA A 684 -6.52 9.52 44.36
N ALA A 685 -6.37 10.83 44.60
CA ALA A 685 -7.18 11.55 45.58
C ALA A 685 -8.67 11.55 45.21
N ALA A 686 -9.01 11.87 43.95
CA ALA A 686 -10.38 11.81 43.46
C ALA A 686 -11.00 10.41 43.62
N ALA A 687 -10.23 9.35 43.32
CA ALA A 687 -10.67 7.98 43.50
C ALA A 687 -10.92 7.61 44.98
N ARG A 688 -10.10 8.12 45.91
CA ARG A 688 -10.31 7.92 47.37
C ARG A 688 -11.56 8.63 47.86
N LEU A 689 -11.74 9.92 47.50
CA LEU A 689 -12.92 10.71 47.86
C LEU A 689 -14.21 10.06 47.35
N LYS A 690 -14.19 9.54 46.11
CA LYS A 690 -15.32 8.78 45.55
C LYS A 690 -15.68 7.53 46.37
N ARG A 691 -14.68 6.80 46.89
CA ARG A 691 -14.91 5.63 47.76
C ARG A 691 -15.46 6.01 49.13
N GLN A 692 -15.22 7.24 49.59
CA GLN A 692 -15.72 7.78 50.87
C GLN A 692 -17.11 8.43 50.74
N GLY A 693 -17.74 8.36 49.56
CA GLY A 693 -19.05 9.00 49.31
C GLY A 693 -18.99 10.51 49.09
N GLN A 694 -17.79 11.10 49.07
CA GLN A 694 -17.58 12.55 48.88
C GLN A 694 -17.55 12.89 47.38
N PHE A 695 -18.70 12.76 46.71
CA PHE A 695 -18.79 12.91 45.25
C PHE A 695 -18.47 14.32 44.75
N ALA A 696 -18.94 15.36 45.43
CA ALA A 696 -18.70 16.75 45.03
C ALA A 696 -17.20 17.09 45.01
N GLU A 697 -16.46 16.68 46.06
CA GLU A 697 -15.02 16.89 46.18
C GLU A 697 -14.24 16.04 45.18
N ALA A 698 -14.70 14.82 44.90
CA ALA A 698 -14.13 13.97 43.85
C ALA A 698 -14.28 14.61 42.46
N VAL A 699 -15.43 15.23 42.16
CA VAL A 699 -15.67 15.97 40.91
C VAL A 699 -14.74 17.20 40.82
N ALA A 700 -14.61 17.97 41.90
CA ALA A 700 -13.68 19.11 41.94
C ALA A 700 -12.22 18.67 41.66
N LYS A 701 -11.79 17.54 42.24
CA LYS A 701 -10.45 16.98 41.97
C LYS A 701 -10.29 16.46 40.54
N LEU A 702 -11.35 15.98 39.90
CA LEU A 702 -11.30 15.63 38.47
C LEU A 702 -11.15 16.88 37.59
N GLY A 703 -11.79 18.00 37.95
CA GLY A 703 -11.55 19.29 37.30
C GLY A 703 -10.08 19.74 37.37
N GLU A 704 -9.43 19.59 38.53
CA GLU A 704 -7.99 19.85 38.69
C GLU A 704 -7.14 18.96 37.76
N VAL A 705 -7.51 17.69 37.60
CA VAL A 705 -6.84 16.76 36.67
C VAL A 705 -6.95 17.22 35.21
N GLU A 706 -8.10 17.75 34.79
CA GLU A 706 -8.30 18.26 33.43
C GLU A 706 -7.43 19.47 33.15
N VAL A 707 -7.36 20.43 34.09
CA VAL A 707 -6.47 21.60 34.00
C VAL A 707 -5.01 21.14 33.89
N LEU A 708 -4.55 20.25 34.78
CA LEU A 708 -3.18 19.74 34.76
C LEU A 708 -2.84 18.98 33.47
N LYS A 709 -3.80 18.27 32.86
CA LYS A 709 -3.62 17.60 31.57
C LYS A 709 -3.50 18.62 30.42
N ALA A 710 -4.34 19.64 30.41
CA ALA A 710 -4.27 20.70 29.40
C ALA A 710 -2.92 21.44 29.44
N GLU A 711 -2.48 21.82 30.63
CA GLU A 711 -1.15 22.41 30.83
C GLU A 711 -0.02 21.46 30.41
N HIS A 712 -0.14 20.16 30.73
CA HIS A 712 0.84 19.16 30.37
C HIS A 712 1.01 19.02 28.85
N GLU A 713 -0.08 18.97 28.10
CA GLU A 713 -0.04 18.90 26.63
C GLU A 713 0.56 20.17 26.02
N LEU A 714 0.20 21.37 26.53
CA LEU A 714 0.77 22.63 26.05
C LEU A 714 2.29 22.65 26.21
N LEU A 715 2.79 22.21 27.36
CA LEU A 715 4.23 22.20 27.65
C LEU A 715 4.98 21.11 26.92
N LYS A 716 4.35 19.94 26.75
CA LYS A 716 4.89 18.87 25.91
C LYS A 716 5.07 19.38 24.48
N ALA A 717 4.08 20.06 23.90
CA ALA A 717 4.20 20.71 22.60
C ALA A 717 5.33 21.76 22.58
N GLY A 718 5.48 22.56 23.64
CA GLY A 718 6.59 23.51 23.78
C GLY A 718 7.97 22.85 23.82
N CYS A 719 8.10 21.73 24.53
CA CYS A 719 9.34 20.95 24.62
C CYS A 719 9.68 20.25 23.29
N GLU A 720 8.68 19.65 22.64
CA GLU A 720 8.80 19.08 21.29
C GLU A 720 9.30 20.13 20.29
N ASN A 721 8.71 21.33 20.29
CA ASN A 721 9.13 22.43 19.44
C ASN A 721 10.58 22.86 19.73
N ARG A 722 10.99 22.91 21.00
CA ARG A 722 12.38 23.25 21.38
C ARG A 722 13.37 22.20 20.90
N GLN A 723 13.07 20.91 21.11
CA GLN A 723 13.90 19.80 20.63
C GLN A 723 14.01 19.79 19.10
N LEU A 724 12.92 20.11 18.41
CA LEU A 724 12.92 20.24 16.95
C LEU A 724 13.81 21.39 16.49
N MET A 725 13.75 22.55 17.17
CA MET A 725 14.62 23.69 16.87
C MET A 725 16.10 23.38 17.13
N GLU A 726 16.44 22.69 18.23
CA GLU A 726 17.81 22.24 18.50
C GLU A 726 18.29 21.24 17.46
N TYR A 727 17.45 20.29 17.06
CA TYR A 727 17.75 19.35 15.99
C TYR A 727 17.98 20.07 14.66
N MET A 728 17.12 21.02 14.30
CA MET A 728 17.30 21.86 13.10
C MET A 728 18.61 22.65 13.15
N ARG A 729 18.98 23.24 14.29
CA ARG A 729 20.28 23.91 14.48
C ARG A 729 21.46 22.95 14.33
N LYS A 730 21.36 21.74 14.88
CA LYS A 730 22.41 20.71 14.74
C LYS A 730 22.58 20.28 13.28
N VAL A 731 21.46 20.06 12.56
CA VAL A 731 21.48 19.77 11.12
C VAL A 731 22.08 20.93 10.33
N GLN A 732 21.72 22.18 10.66
CA GLN A 732 22.29 23.38 10.04
C GLN A 732 23.79 23.54 10.34
N SER A 733 24.24 23.26 11.56
CA SER A 733 25.66 23.27 11.94
C SER A 733 26.44 22.18 11.22
N LEU A 734 25.90 20.97 11.09
CA LEU A 734 26.50 19.92 10.28
C LEU A 734 26.58 20.34 8.80
N HIS A 735 25.57 21.04 8.29
CA HIS A 735 25.60 21.61 6.94
C HIS A 735 26.66 22.70 6.77
N ARG A 736 26.87 23.59 7.76
CA ARG A 736 27.91 24.63 7.69
C ARG A 736 29.31 24.04 7.83
N ASN A 737 29.48 23.09 8.75
CA ASN A 737 30.79 22.51 9.07
C ASN A 737 31.23 21.42 8.08
N SER A 738 30.33 20.87 7.26
CA SER A 738 30.72 19.92 6.19
C SER A 738 31.08 20.60 4.86
N TRP A 739 31.00 21.94 4.77
CA TRP A 739 31.29 22.70 3.56
C TRP A 739 32.61 23.47 3.62
N GLU A 740 33.15 23.74 4.80
CA GLU A 740 34.50 24.31 4.98
C GLU A 740 35.48 23.20 5.39
N GLY A 741 35.81 22.32 4.44
CA GLY A 741 37.03 21.51 4.53
C GLY A 741 38.26 22.39 4.21
N PRO A 742 39.44 22.12 4.78
CA PRO A 742 40.65 22.92 4.58
C PRO A 742 41.26 22.62 3.21
N LEU A 743 40.65 23.11 2.13
CA LEU A 743 41.24 23.13 0.79
C LEU A 743 40.83 24.43 0.09
N ALA A 744 41.35 25.54 0.59
CA ALA A 744 41.39 26.79 -0.14
C ALA A 744 42.68 27.53 0.24
N HIS A 745 43.81 27.03 -0.26
CA HIS A 745 45.02 27.77 -0.68
C HIS A 745 45.82 26.80 -1.56
N GLY A 746 45.73 27.01 -2.87
CA GLY A 746 46.30 26.19 -3.93
C GLY A 746 45.73 26.64 -5.26
#